data_AF-A0A0T5Z5G0-F1
#
_entry.id   AF-A0A0T5Z5G0-F1
#
_cell.length_a   1.000
_cell.length_b   1.000
_cell.length_c   1.000
_cell.angle_alpha   90.00
_cell.angle_beta   90.00
_cell.angle_gamma   90.00
#
_symmetry.space_group_name_H-M   'P 1'
#
loop_
_entity.id
_entity.type
_entity.pdbx_description
1 polymer ?
#
loop_
_entity_poly.entity_id
_entity_poly.type
_entity_poly.pdbx_seq_one_letter_code
_entity_poly.pdbx_strand_id
1 'polypeptide(L)'
;MPLVTAVRRLALLCKNGVMLLDSPGVVRGVAGRELLAGLVEAAGIDTVLALTTAGRSPPLAEELHALTAEVFLVHTASVVKRPGKRTRARLRTAQWDGYLVGAKTHCLNLGEVRPIGTPPPLEEQAAWIGRQVALLKENRTEAMAEVLHLEEGSLTVMTPLEAITADSLLVRDAVRSTSGLMETAEPFAAGRIAYLPQPEGVTLGEESGGPRIVGRVGALDLTLLNGVFGDPLLHLRIRHLGRSMLFDLGDGSRLSARVAHQVSDVFISHAHMDHLSGFQWLLRSRLGEFPPCRIYGPPGLIEHVVCFINSFLWDRIGKNGPAFEVAELHGQRLKRVRLQAGIAGREVLEEVEVTDGVLLEESGFRVRTVQLDHHTPVLAYALELAKTLNVRKDRLQARGLEPGPWLTELKQQLMAGNLKAPVYLPDGSEASVGELGDELILVMPGKKLVYATDLADTPENREKLVALARNAHTLFCEATFSEGDAVNAAKNGHLTTRAAGEIATEAWVSRLVPFHFSRRYQQNPQQLYDELRAACSRVALPVSMKVYESPMNTLAKPPLKLDSTNNMTQKQDSQIRAILFDFGGVIAAEGFVEGLRAIARQQGLDAEILPAQAMDAVYDSGYVTGRGSEAAFWDLLRKRTGMTGDDVSLRHEILTRFVVRPWIIQLVRKLRARGYMTGILSDQTDWLDLLDEQQHFAGEFDHAFVSYRLAKGKRDASLFDDTVQSLGLAPQQVIFIDDAPGNIERACSCGMRGLLYTDQDTLMAQLAAMLE
;
A
#
# COMPACT_ATOMS: atom_id res chain seq x y z
N MET A 1 -19.13 23.48 -3.94
CA MET A 1 -17.96 23.54 -3.05
C MET A 1 -18.37 24.03 -1.66
N PRO A 2 -18.29 23.20 -0.61
CA PRO A 2 -18.69 23.59 0.75
C PRO A 2 -17.98 24.85 1.28
N LEU A 3 -16.71 25.05 0.92
CA LEU A 3 -15.94 26.22 1.34
C LEU A 3 -16.50 27.54 0.79
N VAL A 4 -16.84 27.58 -0.51
CA VAL A 4 -17.44 28.76 -1.16
C VAL A 4 -18.76 29.14 -0.49
N THR A 5 -19.61 28.15 -0.23
CA THR A 5 -20.88 28.37 0.47
C THR A 5 -20.67 28.88 1.90
N ALA A 6 -19.66 28.35 2.62
CA ALA A 6 -19.32 28.80 3.97
C ALA A 6 -18.83 30.26 3.99
N VAL A 7 -17.91 30.61 3.08
CA VAL A 7 -17.36 31.98 2.97
C VAL A 7 -18.47 32.97 2.63
N ARG A 8 -19.33 32.65 1.65
CA ARG A 8 -20.48 33.51 1.29
C ARG A 8 -21.41 33.77 2.49
N ARG A 9 -21.65 32.76 3.33
CA ARG A 9 -22.46 32.92 4.55
C ARG A 9 -21.77 33.78 5.60
N LEU A 10 -20.46 33.59 5.82
CA LEU A 10 -19.68 34.42 6.75
C LEU A 10 -19.63 35.88 6.31
N ALA A 11 -19.48 36.14 5.01
CA ALA A 11 -19.50 37.48 4.46
C ALA A 11 -20.81 38.23 4.78
N LEU A 12 -21.97 37.54 4.76
CA LEU A 12 -23.26 38.13 5.14
C LEU A 12 -23.36 38.50 6.63
N LEU A 13 -22.55 37.90 7.50
CA LEU A 13 -22.50 38.20 8.93
C LEU A 13 -21.55 39.38 9.24
N CYS A 14 -20.55 39.61 8.41
CA CYS A 14 -19.63 40.74 8.50
C CYS A 14 -20.28 42.02 7.94
N LYS A 15 -21.18 42.64 8.72
CA LYS A 15 -21.95 43.81 8.26
C LYS A 15 -21.14 45.11 8.15
N ASN A 16 -20.01 45.24 8.83
CA ASN A 16 -19.10 46.39 8.77
C ASN A 16 -17.67 45.96 9.17
N GLY A 17 -16.70 45.96 8.23
CA GLY A 17 -15.29 45.67 8.52
C GLY A 17 -14.55 44.98 7.37
N VAL A 18 -13.23 44.80 7.53
CA VAL A 18 -12.38 44.05 6.59
C VAL A 18 -12.47 42.56 6.94
N MET A 19 -12.90 41.73 5.98
CA MET A 19 -12.89 40.28 6.12
C MET A 19 -11.60 39.72 5.50
N LEU A 20 -10.72 39.16 6.33
CA LEU A 20 -9.53 38.46 5.86
C LEU A 20 -9.86 36.97 5.66
N LEU A 21 -9.74 36.50 4.42
CA LEU A 21 -9.92 35.09 4.09
C LEU A 21 -8.56 34.41 3.83
N ASP A 22 -8.10 33.61 4.80
CA ASP A 22 -6.94 32.72 4.62
C ASP A 22 -7.43 31.31 4.25
N SER A 23 -7.39 30.97 2.96
CA SER A 23 -7.89 29.69 2.46
C SER A 23 -6.77 28.64 2.35
N PRO A 24 -6.90 27.47 3.00
CA PRO A 24 -5.95 26.39 2.80
C PRO A 24 -6.21 25.70 1.46
N GLY A 25 -5.18 25.60 0.61
CA GLY A 25 -5.17 24.69 -0.53
C GLY A 25 -5.45 25.31 -1.91
N VAL A 26 -5.66 26.62 -2.01
CA VAL A 26 -5.78 27.33 -3.29
C VAL A 26 -4.40 27.67 -3.86
N VAL A 27 -3.60 26.63 -4.15
CA VAL A 27 -2.19 26.82 -4.55
C VAL A 27 -1.78 26.02 -5.78
N ARG A 28 -2.57 25.04 -6.23
CA ARG A 28 -2.27 24.22 -7.42
C ARG A 28 -3.44 23.34 -7.85
N GLY A 29 -3.40 22.89 -9.10
CA GLY A 29 -4.32 21.89 -9.65
C GLY A 29 -5.71 22.44 -9.98
N VAL A 30 -6.51 21.65 -10.68
CA VAL A 30 -7.83 22.04 -11.21
C VAL A 30 -8.77 22.53 -10.09
N ALA A 31 -8.86 21.79 -8.98
CA ALA A 31 -9.68 22.19 -7.84
C ALA A 31 -9.22 23.52 -7.22
N GLY A 32 -7.91 23.80 -7.20
CA GLY A 32 -7.38 25.09 -6.74
C GLY A 32 -7.75 26.24 -7.67
N ARG A 33 -7.68 26.01 -8.99
CA ARG A 33 -8.09 26.99 -10.02
C ARG A 33 -9.57 27.36 -9.89
N GLU A 34 -10.44 26.36 -9.83
CA GLU A 34 -11.89 26.56 -9.68
C GLU A 34 -12.26 27.20 -8.34
N LEU A 35 -11.57 26.82 -7.27
CA LEU A 35 -11.83 27.37 -5.94
C LEU A 35 -11.39 28.83 -5.81
N LEU A 36 -10.28 29.24 -6.43
CA LEU A 36 -9.80 30.63 -6.42
C LEU A 36 -10.86 31.56 -7.02
N ALA A 37 -11.28 31.27 -8.26
CA ALA A 37 -12.28 32.06 -8.96
C ALA A 37 -13.62 32.06 -8.21
N GLY A 38 -14.07 30.88 -7.77
CA GLY A 38 -15.33 30.74 -7.05
C GLY A 38 -15.37 31.45 -5.69
N LEU A 39 -14.24 31.54 -4.98
CA LEU A 39 -14.15 32.30 -3.73
C LEU A 39 -14.20 33.81 -3.98
N VAL A 40 -13.46 34.30 -4.98
CA VAL A 40 -13.43 35.72 -5.34
C VAL A 40 -14.82 36.21 -5.73
N GLU A 41 -15.49 35.47 -6.60
CA GLU A 41 -16.85 35.79 -7.05
C GLU A 41 -17.87 35.70 -5.91
N ALA A 42 -17.94 34.56 -5.20
CA ALA A 42 -19.02 34.32 -4.25
C ALA A 42 -18.94 35.17 -2.98
N ALA A 43 -17.74 35.62 -2.61
CA ALA A 43 -17.51 36.45 -1.44
C ALA A 43 -17.33 37.93 -1.77
N GLY A 44 -17.34 38.30 -3.06
CA GLY A 44 -17.08 39.68 -3.49
C GLY A 44 -15.71 40.17 -3.05
N ILE A 45 -14.67 39.37 -3.28
CA ILE A 45 -13.30 39.75 -2.87
C ILE A 45 -12.77 40.80 -3.84
N ASP A 46 -12.50 42.00 -3.34
CA ASP A 46 -11.93 43.09 -4.15
C ASP A 46 -10.39 43.05 -4.21
N THR A 47 -9.73 42.37 -3.25
CA THR A 47 -8.27 42.33 -3.14
C THR A 47 -7.74 40.95 -2.78
N VAL A 48 -6.73 40.49 -3.51
CA VAL A 48 -6.04 39.21 -3.29
C VAL A 48 -4.57 39.45 -2.96
N LEU A 49 -4.14 38.95 -1.81
CA LEU A 49 -2.73 38.94 -1.41
C LEU A 49 -2.11 37.58 -1.76
N ALA A 50 -1.25 37.55 -2.77
CA ALA A 50 -0.57 36.33 -3.21
C ALA A 50 0.86 36.27 -2.64
N LEU A 51 1.08 35.38 -1.67
CA LEU A 51 2.39 35.16 -1.07
C LEU A 51 3.33 34.43 -2.04
N THR A 52 4.50 35.01 -2.34
CA THR A 52 5.52 34.39 -3.20
C THR A 52 6.94 34.63 -2.69
N THR A 53 7.89 33.79 -3.10
CA THR A 53 9.32 34.03 -2.85
C THR A 53 9.85 35.04 -3.85
N ALA A 54 10.75 35.94 -3.42
CA ALA A 54 11.40 36.88 -4.32
C ALA A 54 12.03 36.15 -5.52
N GLY A 55 11.75 36.63 -6.73
CA GLY A 55 12.23 36.02 -7.98
C GLY A 55 11.47 34.77 -8.46
N ARG A 56 10.34 34.40 -7.85
CA ARG A 56 9.49 33.28 -8.31
C ARG A 56 8.08 33.76 -8.66
N SER A 57 7.52 33.20 -9.73
CA SER A 57 6.12 33.40 -10.12
C SER A 57 5.18 32.82 -9.05
N PRO A 58 4.09 33.51 -8.68
CA PRO A 58 3.12 32.98 -7.73
C PRO A 58 2.45 31.71 -8.29
N PRO A 59 2.02 30.77 -7.43
CA PRO A 59 1.19 29.66 -7.88
C PRO A 59 -0.11 30.18 -8.51
N LEU A 60 -0.60 29.51 -9.56
CA LEU A 60 -1.81 29.91 -10.29
C LEU A 60 -1.72 31.32 -10.91
N ALA A 61 -0.54 31.71 -11.41
CA ALA A 61 -0.28 33.05 -11.94
C ALA A 61 -1.26 33.48 -13.05
N GLU A 62 -1.60 32.56 -13.97
CA GLU A 62 -2.56 32.82 -15.04
C GLU A 62 -3.96 33.07 -14.49
N GLU A 63 -4.40 32.25 -13.53
CA GLU A 63 -5.71 32.41 -12.91
C GLU A 63 -5.78 33.68 -12.05
N LEU A 64 -4.71 34.01 -11.32
CA LEU A 64 -4.59 35.27 -10.58
C LEU A 64 -4.69 36.48 -11.51
N HIS A 65 -4.04 36.42 -12.67
CA HIS A 65 -4.10 37.50 -13.67
C HIS A 65 -5.51 37.67 -14.28
N ALA A 66 -6.27 36.59 -14.37
CA ALA A 66 -7.64 36.60 -14.89
C ALA A 66 -8.71 37.00 -13.86
N LEU A 67 -8.34 37.25 -12.59
CA LEU A 67 -9.31 37.64 -11.55
C LEU A 67 -9.84 39.05 -11.77
N THR A 68 -11.07 39.28 -11.31
CA THR A 68 -11.68 40.62 -11.24
C THR A 68 -11.18 41.44 -10.04
N ALA A 69 -10.40 40.83 -9.15
CA ALA A 69 -9.88 41.43 -7.92
C ALA A 69 -8.47 41.99 -8.13
N GLU A 70 -8.09 43.01 -7.35
CA GLU A 70 -6.74 43.55 -7.38
C GLU A 70 -5.75 42.59 -6.71
N VAL A 71 -4.70 42.18 -7.42
CA VAL A 71 -3.73 41.19 -6.93
C VAL A 71 -2.44 41.86 -6.50
N PHE A 72 -2.08 41.73 -5.22
CA PHE A 72 -0.79 42.16 -4.68
C PHE A 72 0.11 40.97 -4.38
N LEU A 73 1.32 41.00 -4.94
CA LEU A 73 2.35 40.02 -4.61
C LEU A 73 3.05 40.42 -3.32
N VAL A 74 3.01 39.53 -2.34
CA VAL A 74 3.66 39.74 -1.04
C VAL A 74 4.88 38.84 -0.98
N HIS A 75 6.06 39.44 -0.97
CA HIS A 75 7.32 38.70 -0.95
C HIS A 75 7.66 38.21 0.46
N THR A 76 7.95 36.92 0.58
CA THR A 76 8.39 36.34 1.85
C THR A 76 9.79 36.82 2.22
N ALA A 77 10.00 37.27 3.47
CA ALA A 77 11.32 37.61 3.98
C ALA A 77 12.25 36.38 3.99
N SER A 78 13.53 36.59 3.68
CA SER A 78 14.55 35.52 3.55
C SER A 78 14.76 34.70 4.83
N VAL A 79 14.41 35.25 5.99
CA VAL A 79 14.52 34.61 7.31
C VAL A 79 13.36 33.66 7.62
N VAL A 80 12.24 33.75 6.89
CA VAL A 80 11.04 32.96 7.17
C VAL A 80 11.20 31.57 6.59
N LYS A 81 11.15 30.55 7.46
CA LYS A 81 11.15 29.14 7.08
C LYS A 81 9.77 28.53 7.29
N ARG A 82 9.33 27.69 6.36
CA ARG A 82 8.09 26.92 6.53
C ARG A 82 8.21 26.05 7.78
N PRO A 83 7.28 26.14 8.76
CA PRO A 83 7.33 25.30 9.95
C PRO A 83 7.34 23.82 9.56
N GLY A 84 8.14 22.99 10.23
CA GLY A 84 8.18 21.55 9.95
C GLY A 84 6.82 20.87 10.11
N LYS A 85 6.61 19.71 9.45
CA LYS A 85 5.35 18.94 9.51
C LYS A 85 4.90 18.68 10.95
N ARG A 86 5.84 18.30 11.82
CA ARG A 86 5.60 18.02 13.25
C ARG A 86 5.20 19.26 14.05
N THR A 87 5.81 20.42 13.78
CA THR A 87 5.45 21.69 14.43
C THR A 87 4.03 22.11 14.08
N ARG A 88 3.63 21.97 12.80
CA ARG A 88 2.25 22.27 12.38
C ARG A 88 1.23 21.32 13.02
N ALA A 89 1.56 20.04 13.13
CA ALA A 89 0.71 19.06 13.80
C ALA A 89 0.51 19.42 15.29
N ARG A 90 1.59 19.75 16.01
CA ARG A 90 1.52 20.19 17.41
C ARG A 90 0.66 21.45 17.59
N LEU A 91 0.86 22.48 16.75
CA LEU A 91 0.06 23.70 16.81
C LEU A 91 -1.43 23.44 16.60
N ARG A 92 -1.77 22.63 15.60
CA ARG A 92 -3.16 22.23 15.33
C ARG A 92 -3.77 21.43 16.48
N THR A 93 -2.97 20.54 17.07
CA THR A 93 -3.38 19.73 18.23
C THR A 93 -3.70 20.63 19.41
N ALA A 94 -2.81 21.57 19.76
CA ALA A 94 -3.03 22.50 20.86
C ALA A 94 -4.28 23.38 20.66
N GLN A 95 -4.52 23.85 19.43
CA GLN A 95 -5.75 24.60 19.11
C GLN A 95 -7.01 23.76 19.28
N TRP A 96 -6.96 22.50 18.85
CA TRP A 96 -8.09 21.58 18.95
C TRP A 96 -8.37 21.16 20.39
N ASP A 97 -7.31 20.84 21.16
CA ASP A 97 -7.42 20.55 22.58
C ASP A 97 -7.99 21.77 23.34
N GLY A 98 -7.54 22.98 22.99
CA GLY A 98 -8.07 24.23 23.52
C GLY A 98 -9.56 24.43 23.22
N TYR A 99 -10.00 24.07 22.02
CA TYR A 99 -11.43 24.12 21.64
C TYR A 99 -12.29 23.12 22.45
N LEU A 100 -11.73 21.98 22.81
CA LEU A 100 -12.43 20.91 23.55
C LEU A 100 -12.37 21.06 25.07
N VAL A 101 -11.75 22.12 25.60
CA VAL A 101 -11.74 22.39 27.05
C VAL A 101 -13.17 22.56 27.55
N GLY A 102 -13.59 21.71 28.49
CA GLY A 102 -14.95 21.71 29.04
C GLY A 102 -16.01 21.02 28.17
N ALA A 103 -15.60 20.34 27.08
CA ALA A 103 -16.49 19.55 26.25
C ALA A 103 -17.09 18.37 27.02
N LYS A 104 -18.33 18.00 26.66
CA LYS A 104 -19.06 16.86 27.22
C LYS A 104 -19.15 15.75 26.18
N THR A 105 -19.30 14.52 26.67
CA THR A 105 -19.53 13.34 25.84
C THR A 105 -21.01 13.17 25.57
N HIS A 106 -21.36 12.90 24.31
CA HIS A 106 -22.72 12.69 23.85
C HIS A 106 -22.78 11.46 22.95
N CYS A 107 -23.94 10.80 22.93
CA CYS A 107 -24.20 9.65 22.07
C CYS A 107 -25.12 10.07 20.92
N LEU A 108 -24.78 9.71 19.69
CA LEU A 108 -25.48 10.07 18.47
C LEU A 108 -25.82 8.82 17.67
N ASN A 109 -27.11 8.55 17.49
CA ASN A 109 -27.55 7.46 16.64
C ASN A 109 -27.41 7.87 15.16
N LEU A 110 -26.59 7.14 14.38
CA LEU A 110 -26.43 7.40 12.95
C LEU A 110 -27.67 7.03 12.12
N GLY A 111 -28.64 6.33 12.69
CA GLY A 111 -29.97 6.16 12.10
C GLY A 111 -30.84 7.44 12.15
N GLU A 112 -30.54 8.35 13.07
CA GLU A 112 -31.29 9.59 13.30
C GLU A 112 -30.57 10.83 12.72
N VAL A 113 -29.26 10.74 12.52
CA VAL A 113 -28.41 11.83 12.01
C VAL A 113 -27.75 11.40 10.69
N ARG A 114 -27.85 12.22 9.65
CA ARG A 114 -27.32 11.87 8.32
C ARG A 114 -25.81 12.16 8.22
N PRO A 115 -24.94 11.14 8.06
CA PRO A 115 -23.52 11.38 7.80
C PRO A 115 -23.30 11.87 6.37
N ILE A 116 -22.59 12.98 6.22
CA ILE A 116 -22.23 13.60 4.93
C ILE A 116 -20.71 13.89 4.91
N GLY A 117 -20.13 14.13 3.73
CA GLY A 117 -18.69 14.31 3.57
C GLY A 117 -17.98 13.03 3.14
N THR A 118 -16.91 12.65 3.83
CA THR A 118 -16.11 11.43 3.57
C THR A 118 -16.21 10.40 4.72
N PRO A 119 -17.43 9.91 5.05
CA PRO A 119 -17.60 8.94 6.14
C PRO A 119 -16.89 7.60 5.80
N PRO A 120 -16.09 7.04 6.74
CA PRO A 120 -15.65 5.65 6.64
C PRO A 120 -16.84 4.67 6.68
N PRO A 121 -16.67 3.39 6.28
CA PRO A 121 -17.67 2.36 6.52
C PRO A 121 -17.96 2.23 8.02
N LEU A 122 -19.21 1.91 8.37
CA LEU A 122 -19.64 1.79 9.77
C LEU A 122 -19.03 0.56 10.45
N GLU A 123 -18.66 -0.44 9.66
CA GLU A 123 -18.01 -1.65 10.12
C GLU A 123 -16.54 -1.41 10.55
N GLU A 124 -15.95 -0.30 10.12
CA GLU A 124 -14.55 0.07 10.37
C GLU A 124 -14.44 1.05 11.54
N GLN A 125 -14.78 0.59 12.75
CA GLN A 125 -14.84 1.42 13.96
C GLN A 125 -13.56 2.25 14.19
N ALA A 126 -12.38 1.64 13.99
CA ALA A 126 -11.10 2.30 14.17
C ALA A 126 -10.91 3.51 13.23
N ALA A 127 -11.55 3.51 12.06
CA ALA A 127 -11.50 4.61 11.12
C ALA A 127 -12.33 5.81 11.57
N TRP A 128 -13.29 5.64 12.49
CA TRP A 128 -14.11 6.73 13.03
C TRP A 128 -13.47 7.39 14.25
N ILE A 129 -12.78 6.63 15.09
CA ILE A 129 -12.15 7.10 16.34
C ILE A 129 -11.16 8.24 16.06
N GLY A 130 -11.22 9.29 16.87
CA GLY A 130 -10.40 10.49 16.78
C GLY A 130 -10.79 11.44 15.65
N ARG A 131 -11.76 11.11 14.78
CA ARG A 131 -12.13 11.99 13.66
C ARG A 131 -12.83 13.24 14.15
N GLN A 132 -12.51 14.36 13.51
CA GLN A 132 -13.29 15.57 13.62
C GLN A 132 -14.55 15.46 12.79
N VAL A 133 -15.67 15.78 13.41
CA VAL A 133 -16.98 15.87 12.77
C VAL A 133 -17.58 17.24 13.06
N ALA A 134 -18.37 17.77 12.13
CA ALA A 134 -19.16 18.97 12.37
C ALA A 134 -20.63 18.59 12.53
N LEU A 135 -21.23 19.03 13.63
CA LEU A 135 -22.63 18.81 13.97
C LEU A 135 -23.45 19.91 13.28
N LEU A 136 -24.39 19.52 12.42
CA LEU A 136 -25.16 20.44 11.59
C LEU A 136 -26.66 20.38 11.93
N LYS A 137 -27.28 21.55 12.08
CA LYS A 137 -28.73 21.72 12.13
C LYS A 137 -29.18 22.61 10.98
N GLU A 138 -30.08 22.13 10.13
CA GLU A 138 -30.57 22.90 8.96
C GLU A 138 -29.42 23.44 8.10
N ASN A 139 -28.39 22.61 7.88
CA ASN A 139 -27.13 22.97 7.20
C ASN A 139 -26.30 24.09 7.86
N ARG A 140 -26.54 24.42 9.13
CA ARG A 140 -25.72 25.34 9.93
C ARG A 140 -24.87 24.53 10.92
N THR A 141 -23.58 24.84 11.00
CA THR A 141 -22.69 24.21 11.99
C THR A 141 -23.03 24.72 13.38
N GLU A 142 -23.51 23.83 14.25
CA GLU A 142 -23.75 24.14 15.67
C GLU A 142 -22.44 24.09 16.45
N ALA A 143 -21.67 23.01 16.26
CA ALA A 143 -20.35 22.83 16.86
C ALA A 143 -19.53 21.82 16.06
N MET A 144 -18.25 21.74 16.41
CA MET A 144 -17.42 20.60 16.04
C MET A 144 -17.36 19.61 17.19
N ALA A 145 -17.06 18.35 16.86
CA ALA A 145 -16.89 17.28 17.82
C ALA A 145 -15.74 16.36 17.41
N GLU A 146 -15.19 15.66 18.40
CA GLU A 146 -14.25 14.56 18.19
C GLU A 146 -14.97 13.24 18.44
N VAL A 147 -14.86 12.29 17.52
CA VAL A 147 -15.40 10.95 17.71
C VAL A 147 -14.53 10.18 18.69
N LEU A 148 -15.10 9.67 19.76
CA LEU A 148 -14.42 8.83 20.73
C LEU A 148 -14.58 7.34 20.40
N HIS A 149 -15.81 6.93 20.11
CA HIS A 149 -16.17 5.52 19.86
C HIS A 149 -17.33 5.40 18.85
N LEU A 150 -17.44 4.24 18.21
CA LEU A 150 -18.58 3.83 17.38
C LEU A 150 -19.01 2.43 17.79
N GLU A 151 -20.25 2.27 18.25
CA GLU A 151 -20.81 0.99 18.67
C GLU A 151 -22.23 0.83 18.11
N GLU A 152 -22.51 -0.28 17.41
CA GLU A 152 -23.84 -0.62 16.89
C GLU A 152 -24.54 0.50 16.09
N GLY A 153 -23.77 1.34 15.38
CA GLY A 153 -24.29 2.48 14.62
C GLY A 153 -24.53 3.74 15.47
N SER A 154 -24.13 3.74 16.73
CA SER A 154 -24.15 4.91 17.61
C SER A 154 -22.74 5.47 17.82
N LEU A 155 -22.58 6.76 17.58
CA LEU A 155 -21.33 7.49 17.76
C LEU A 155 -21.29 8.16 19.12
N THR A 156 -20.25 7.85 19.88
CA THR A 156 -19.90 8.62 21.07
C THR A 156 -18.96 9.75 20.65
N VAL A 157 -19.38 11.00 20.81
CA VAL A 157 -18.60 12.18 20.43
C VAL A 157 -18.37 13.11 21.61
N MET A 158 -17.24 13.82 21.60
CA MET A 158 -16.91 14.88 22.54
C MET A 158 -17.12 16.24 21.89
N THR A 159 -17.98 17.08 22.46
CA THR A 159 -18.29 18.41 21.90
C THR A 159 -18.57 19.44 23.01
N PRO A 160 -18.32 20.74 22.77
CA PRO A 160 -18.69 21.80 23.72
C PRO A 160 -20.20 22.03 23.92
N LEU A 161 -21.06 21.39 23.12
CA LEU A 161 -22.52 21.53 23.26
C LEU A 161 -23.04 20.88 24.54
N GLU A 162 -24.07 21.50 25.13
CA GLU A 162 -24.80 20.91 26.26
C GLU A 162 -25.79 19.82 25.85
N ALA A 163 -26.35 19.93 24.64
CA ALA A 163 -27.20 18.94 24.01
C ALA A 163 -27.02 19.03 22.50
N ILE A 164 -27.09 17.89 21.81
CA ILE A 164 -26.95 17.85 20.34
C ILE A 164 -28.35 17.84 19.73
N THR A 165 -28.64 18.82 18.86
CA THR A 165 -29.91 18.86 18.11
C THR A 165 -29.74 18.60 16.61
N ALA A 166 -28.49 18.39 16.19
CA ALA A 166 -28.06 18.21 14.81
C ALA A 166 -28.87 17.13 14.07
N ASP A 167 -29.24 17.45 12.83
CA ASP A 167 -29.90 16.52 11.89
C ASP A 167 -28.91 15.86 10.92
N SER A 168 -27.71 16.43 10.79
CA SER A 168 -26.67 15.96 9.89
C SER A 168 -25.27 16.06 10.52
N LEU A 169 -24.37 15.17 10.11
CA LEU A 169 -23.01 15.07 10.61
C LEU A 169 -22.02 15.16 9.45
N LEU A 170 -21.24 16.22 9.35
CA LEU A 170 -20.18 16.32 8.33
C LEU A 170 -18.89 15.68 8.83
N VAL A 171 -18.53 14.53 8.27
CA VAL A 171 -17.27 13.82 8.56
C VAL A 171 -16.11 14.47 7.82
N ARG A 172 -15.03 14.77 8.54
CA ARG A 172 -13.84 15.42 8.00
C ARG A 172 -12.67 14.44 7.89
N ASP A 173 -11.69 14.82 7.07
CA ASP A 173 -10.42 14.12 6.94
C ASP A 173 -9.39 14.54 8.01
N ALA A 174 -9.80 15.21 9.10
CA ALA A 174 -8.93 15.52 10.22
C ALA A 174 -9.16 14.51 11.33
N VAL A 175 -8.09 13.90 11.85
CA VAL A 175 -8.16 12.85 12.88
C VAL A 175 -7.07 13.02 13.92
N ARG A 176 -7.37 12.74 15.18
CA ARG A 176 -6.36 12.55 16.21
C ARG A 176 -5.70 11.19 16.01
N SER A 177 -4.42 11.18 15.65
CA SER A 177 -3.66 9.95 15.49
C SER A 177 -3.37 9.29 16.84
N THR A 178 -2.89 8.05 16.81
CA THR A 178 -2.44 7.33 18.02
C THR A 178 -1.31 8.05 18.75
N SER A 179 -0.57 8.93 18.06
CA SER A 179 0.45 9.79 18.69
C SER A 179 -0.15 10.98 19.46
N GLY A 180 -1.47 11.11 19.50
CA GLY A 180 -2.22 12.21 20.12
C GLY A 180 -2.28 13.48 19.28
N LEU A 181 -1.64 13.50 18.11
CA LEU A 181 -1.56 14.67 17.23
C LEU A 181 -2.70 14.72 16.21
N MET A 182 -3.18 15.94 15.92
CA MET A 182 -4.13 16.19 14.85
C MET A 182 -3.47 16.10 13.47
N GLU A 183 -3.86 15.09 12.72
CA GLU A 183 -3.33 14.73 11.41
C GLU A 183 -4.44 14.68 10.36
N THR A 184 -4.04 14.49 9.10
CA THR A 184 -4.98 14.21 8.02
C THR A 184 -5.22 12.71 8.02
N ALA A 185 -6.47 12.30 8.24
CA ALA A 185 -6.91 10.93 8.15
C ALA A 185 -6.51 10.37 6.79
N GLU A 186 -5.97 9.16 6.79
CA GLU A 186 -5.74 8.47 5.54
C GLU A 186 -7.08 8.34 4.81
N PRO A 187 -7.15 8.73 3.52
CA PRO A 187 -8.38 8.58 2.75
C PRO A 187 -8.81 7.12 2.78
N PHE A 188 -9.99 6.86 3.33
CA PHE A 188 -10.59 5.54 3.24
C PHE A 188 -11.15 5.38 1.83
N ALA A 189 -10.27 5.08 0.87
CA ALA A 189 -10.55 4.43 -0.42
C ALA A 189 -9.27 4.20 -1.27
N ALA A 190 -8.10 3.97 -0.69
CA ALA A 190 -7.02 3.37 -1.49
C ALA A 190 -7.32 1.87 -1.60
N GLY A 191 -8.14 1.48 -2.58
CA GLY A 191 -8.54 0.10 -2.80
C GLY A 191 -7.31 -0.81 -2.69
N ARG A 192 -7.34 -1.70 -1.69
CA ARG A 192 -6.20 -2.55 -1.38
C ARG A 192 -6.14 -3.66 -2.42
N ILE A 193 -4.94 -4.00 -2.86
CA ILE A 193 -4.72 -5.29 -3.51
C ILE A 193 -4.87 -6.33 -2.41
N ALA A 194 -5.89 -7.17 -2.49
CA ALA A 194 -6.04 -8.28 -1.56
C ALA A 194 -5.07 -9.40 -1.98
N TYR A 195 -3.95 -9.54 -1.29
CA TYR A 195 -2.89 -10.47 -1.67
C TYR A 195 -3.37 -11.92 -1.58
N LEU A 196 -2.98 -12.72 -2.55
CA LEU A 196 -3.36 -14.14 -2.64
C LEU A 196 -2.13 -15.02 -2.44
N PRO A 197 -2.23 -16.11 -1.66
CA PRO A 197 -1.10 -16.99 -1.37
C PRO A 197 -0.60 -17.73 -2.62
N GLN A 198 -1.52 -18.21 -3.47
CA GLN A 198 -1.18 -18.78 -4.77
C GLN A 198 -2.44 -18.79 -5.67
N PRO A 199 -2.40 -18.26 -6.90
CA PRO A 199 -3.52 -18.35 -7.84
C PRO A 199 -3.63 -19.76 -8.43
N GLU A 200 -4.85 -20.21 -8.70
CA GLU A 200 -5.09 -21.47 -9.40
C GLU A 200 -4.37 -21.50 -10.76
N GLY A 201 -3.66 -22.59 -11.04
CA GLY A 201 -3.01 -22.82 -12.34
C GLY A 201 -1.70 -22.08 -12.56
N VAL A 202 -1.15 -21.46 -11.50
CA VAL A 202 0.15 -20.77 -11.50
C VAL A 202 1.12 -21.48 -10.54
N THR A 203 2.28 -21.88 -11.06
CA THR A 203 3.34 -22.52 -10.27
C THR A 203 4.43 -21.50 -9.95
N LEU A 204 4.44 -21.00 -8.71
CA LEU A 204 5.43 -20.05 -8.23
C LEU A 204 6.63 -20.82 -7.64
N GLY A 205 7.66 -21.10 -8.45
CA GLY A 205 8.95 -21.65 -8.01
C GLY A 205 9.94 -20.57 -7.53
N GLU A 206 11.20 -20.94 -7.27
CA GLU A 206 12.28 -20.06 -6.77
C GLU A 206 12.37 -18.70 -7.51
N GLU A 207 12.71 -17.65 -6.74
CA GLU A 207 12.57 -16.23 -7.08
C GLU A 207 13.58 -15.70 -8.12
N SER A 208 13.72 -16.35 -9.29
CA SER A 208 14.69 -15.92 -10.31
C SER A 208 14.48 -14.49 -10.85
N GLY A 209 13.28 -13.94 -10.73
CA GLY A 209 12.94 -12.54 -11.06
C GLY A 209 12.52 -11.70 -9.85
N GLY A 210 12.86 -12.17 -8.65
CA GLY A 210 12.61 -11.49 -7.38
C GLY A 210 11.14 -11.47 -6.93
N PRO A 211 10.82 -10.57 -5.99
CA PRO A 211 9.53 -10.53 -5.32
C PRO A 211 8.34 -10.31 -6.27
N ARG A 212 7.19 -10.92 -5.95
CA ARG A 212 6.00 -10.90 -6.83
C ARG A 212 4.81 -10.19 -6.20
N ILE A 213 4.02 -9.58 -7.07
CA ILE A 213 2.71 -9.03 -6.72
C ILE A 213 1.65 -10.00 -7.21
N VAL A 214 0.97 -10.62 -6.26
CA VAL A 214 -0.16 -11.51 -6.49
C VAL A 214 -1.31 -11.03 -5.63
N GLY A 215 -2.46 -10.76 -6.23
CA GLY A 215 -3.60 -10.31 -5.45
C GLY A 215 -4.89 -10.16 -6.22
N ARG A 216 -5.82 -9.41 -5.64
CA ARG A 216 -7.17 -9.22 -6.16
C ARG A 216 -7.58 -7.76 -6.11
N VAL A 217 -8.23 -7.32 -7.19
CA VAL A 217 -8.83 -6.00 -7.35
C VAL A 217 -10.24 -6.17 -7.91
N GLY A 218 -11.24 -6.02 -7.05
CA GLY A 218 -12.65 -6.25 -7.43
C GLY A 218 -12.85 -7.68 -7.95
N ALA A 219 -13.28 -7.81 -9.21
CA ALA A 219 -13.52 -9.09 -9.87
C ALA A 219 -12.28 -9.72 -10.55
N LEU A 220 -11.12 -9.05 -10.45
CA LEU A 220 -9.87 -9.47 -11.09
C LEU A 220 -8.93 -10.10 -10.08
N ASP A 221 -8.43 -11.29 -10.40
CA ASP A 221 -7.19 -11.78 -9.80
C ASP A 221 -6.03 -11.34 -10.70
N LEU A 222 -4.98 -10.77 -10.12
CA LEU A 222 -3.80 -10.24 -10.81
C LEU A 222 -2.53 -10.96 -10.35
N THR A 223 -1.61 -11.20 -11.28
CA THR A 223 -0.34 -11.89 -11.00
C THR A 223 0.76 -11.32 -11.90
N LEU A 224 1.74 -10.64 -11.30
CA LEU A 224 2.99 -10.29 -11.96
C LEU A 224 3.90 -11.52 -11.97
N LEU A 225 3.89 -12.26 -13.07
CA LEU A 225 4.29 -13.66 -13.09
C LEU A 225 5.78 -13.86 -12.78
N ASN A 226 6.61 -13.01 -13.37
CA ASN A 226 8.07 -13.11 -13.32
C ASN A 226 8.70 -12.21 -12.24
N GLY A 227 7.89 -11.60 -11.38
CA GLY A 227 8.37 -10.70 -10.33
C GLY A 227 8.79 -9.34 -10.85
N VAL A 228 9.25 -8.50 -9.93
CA VAL A 228 9.53 -7.08 -10.21
C VAL A 228 10.84 -6.85 -10.97
N PHE A 229 11.72 -7.85 -11.06
CA PHE A 229 12.98 -7.81 -11.82
C PHE A 229 12.99 -8.71 -13.07
N GLY A 230 11.93 -9.50 -13.26
CA GLY A 230 11.83 -10.44 -14.36
C GLY A 230 11.17 -9.84 -15.60
N ASP A 231 11.24 -10.62 -16.67
CA ASP A 231 10.67 -10.29 -17.97
C ASP A 231 9.17 -9.97 -17.85
N PRO A 232 8.70 -8.82 -18.38
CA PRO A 232 7.33 -8.36 -18.22
C PRO A 232 6.26 -9.37 -18.62
N LEU A 233 5.42 -9.75 -17.66
CA LEU A 233 4.26 -10.59 -17.89
C LEU A 233 3.25 -10.43 -16.75
N LEU A 234 2.18 -9.68 -17.02
CA LEU A 234 1.05 -9.53 -16.11
C LEU A 234 -0.11 -10.42 -16.57
N HIS A 235 -0.49 -11.37 -15.72
CA HIS A 235 -1.69 -12.19 -15.89
C HIS A 235 -2.86 -11.59 -15.12
N LEU A 236 -3.97 -11.35 -15.82
CA LEU A 236 -5.24 -10.93 -15.23
C LEU A 236 -6.32 -11.98 -15.49
N ARG A 237 -7.00 -12.45 -14.44
CA ARG A 237 -8.13 -13.38 -14.54
C ARG A 237 -9.42 -12.71 -14.11
N ILE A 238 -10.42 -12.69 -15.01
CA ILE A 238 -11.77 -12.21 -14.73
C ILE A 238 -12.60 -13.36 -14.17
N ARG A 239 -12.84 -13.36 -12.85
CA ARG A 239 -13.39 -14.53 -12.14
C ARG A 239 -14.76 -14.99 -12.64
N HIS A 240 -15.66 -14.06 -12.93
CA HIS A 240 -17.03 -14.38 -13.33
C HIS A 240 -17.14 -14.81 -14.80
N LEU A 241 -16.12 -14.55 -15.62
CA LEU A 241 -16.07 -14.97 -17.02
C LEU A 241 -15.21 -16.21 -17.25
N GLY A 242 -14.45 -16.68 -16.24
CA GLY A 242 -13.49 -17.77 -16.42
C GLY A 242 -12.41 -17.47 -17.46
N ARG A 243 -12.12 -16.18 -17.67
CA ARG A 243 -11.31 -15.66 -18.79
C ARG A 243 -10.00 -15.09 -18.28
N SER A 244 -8.92 -15.34 -19.02
CA SER A 244 -7.59 -14.79 -18.73
C SER A 244 -7.13 -13.83 -19.83
N MET A 245 -6.41 -12.79 -19.42
CA MET A 245 -5.74 -11.84 -20.29
C MET A 245 -4.27 -11.73 -19.89
N LEU A 246 -3.40 -11.54 -20.86
CA LEU A 246 -1.96 -11.34 -20.63
C LEU A 246 -1.56 -9.95 -21.14
N PHE A 247 -0.72 -9.25 -20.38
CA PHE A 247 -0.07 -8.01 -20.79
C PHE A 247 1.43 -8.29 -20.84
N ASP A 248 2.00 -8.08 -22.03
CA ASP A 248 3.23 -8.68 -22.51
C ASP A 248 3.28 -10.21 -22.41
N LEU A 249 4.36 -10.78 -22.93
CA LEU A 249 4.68 -12.20 -22.97
C LEU A 249 6.18 -12.43 -22.69
N GLY A 250 6.64 -12.05 -21.50
CA GLY A 250 7.86 -12.62 -20.93
C GLY A 250 7.74 -14.11 -20.64
N ASP A 251 8.63 -14.69 -19.82
CA ASP A 251 8.65 -16.13 -19.55
C ASP A 251 7.31 -16.66 -18.96
N GLY A 252 6.54 -17.36 -19.80
CA GLY A 252 5.23 -17.93 -19.46
C GLY A 252 5.28 -19.32 -18.82
N SER A 253 6.45 -19.92 -18.63
CA SER A 253 6.60 -21.32 -18.16
C SER A 253 5.92 -21.64 -16.82
N ARG A 254 5.68 -20.61 -16.00
CA ARG A 254 5.01 -20.70 -14.69
C ARG A 254 3.48 -20.83 -14.79
N LEU A 255 2.90 -20.60 -15.96
CA LEU A 255 1.48 -20.78 -16.22
C LEU A 255 1.19 -22.20 -16.75
N SER A 256 0.18 -22.84 -16.18
CA SER A 256 -0.29 -24.14 -16.67
C SER A 256 -0.92 -24.04 -18.07
N ALA A 257 -0.91 -25.15 -18.81
CA ALA A 257 -1.62 -25.24 -20.10
C ALA A 257 -3.13 -24.93 -19.96
N ARG A 258 -3.74 -25.27 -18.82
CA ARG A 258 -5.13 -24.89 -18.52
C ARG A 258 -5.34 -23.38 -18.57
N VAL A 259 -4.42 -22.59 -18.00
CA VAL A 259 -4.50 -21.13 -18.09
C VAL A 259 -4.31 -20.70 -19.53
N ALA A 260 -3.34 -21.27 -20.26
CA ALA A 260 -3.12 -20.97 -21.67
C ALA A 260 -4.39 -21.14 -22.50
N HIS A 261 -5.21 -22.17 -22.27
CA HIS A 261 -6.49 -22.38 -22.95
C HIS A 261 -7.56 -21.31 -22.62
N GLN A 262 -7.49 -20.73 -21.41
CA GLN A 262 -8.39 -19.67 -20.95
C GLN A 262 -7.95 -18.27 -21.39
N VAL A 263 -6.72 -18.12 -21.89
CA VAL A 263 -6.25 -16.85 -22.45
C VAL A 263 -7.05 -16.55 -23.71
N SER A 264 -7.78 -15.46 -23.68
CA SER A 264 -8.55 -14.96 -24.82
C SER A 264 -7.83 -13.83 -25.54
N ASP A 265 -7.08 -13.02 -24.79
CA ASP A 265 -6.45 -11.79 -25.26
C ASP A 265 -5.06 -11.62 -24.68
N VAL A 266 -4.16 -11.17 -25.54
CA VAL A 266 -2.79 -10.78 -25.21
C VAL A 266 -2.56 -9.36 -25.70
N PHE A 267 -2.00 -8.51 -24.85
CA PHE A 267 -1.69 -7.12 -25.16
C PHE A 267 -0.17 -6.91 -25.06
N ILE A 268 0.49 -6.82 -26.21
CA ILE A 268 1.94 -6.65 -26.32
C ILE A 268 2.26 -5.16 -26.38
N SER A 269 3.04 -4.66 -25.43
CA SER A 269 3.49 -3.27 -25.40
C SER A 269 4.37 -2.97 -26.60
N HIS A 270 5.35 -3.84 -26.86
CA HIS A 270 6.26 -3.81 -28.02
C HIS A 270 7.01 -5.14 -28.17
N ALA A 271 7.72 -5.32 -29.29
CA ALA A 271 8.30 -6.59 -29.70
C ALA A 271 9.79 -6.78 -29.30
N HIS A 272 10.22 -6.25 -28.16
CA HIS A 272 11.49 -6.66 -27.56
C HIS A 272 11.41 -8.11 -27.05
N MET A 273 12.57 -8.78 -26.95
CA MET A 273 12.66 -10.22 -26.69
C MET A 273 11.98 -10.62 -25.37
N ASP A 274 12.20 -9.85 -24.32
CA ASP A 274 11.65 -10.01 -22.98
C ASP A 274 10.15 -9.71 -22.87
N HIS A 275 9.54 -9.10 -23.90
CA HIS A 275 8.09 -8.86 -23.97
C HIS A 275 7.35 -9.84 -24.88
N LEU A 276 8.06 -10.65 -25.70
CA LEU A 276 7.44 -11.53 -26.69
C LEU A 276 7.91 -12.99 -26.65
N SER A 277 9.06 -13.30 -26.02
CA SER A 277 9.65 -14.65 -26.02
C SER A 277 8.72 -15.73 -25.45
N GLY A 278 7.85 -15.39 -24.51
CA GLY A 278 6.81 -16.26 -23.95
C GLY A 278 5.76 -16.73 -24.95
N PHE A 279 5.72 -16.17 -26.15
CA PHE A 279 4.83 -16.64 -27.21
C PHE A 279 5.06 -18.12 -27.56
N GLN A 280 6.30 -18.61 -27.44
CA GLN A 280 6.61 -20.04 -27.64
C GLN A 280 5.86 -20.94 -26.64
N TRP A 281 5.79 -20.51 -25.37
CA TRP A 281 5.01 -21.21 -24.35
C TRP A 281 3.51 -21.21 -24.70
N LEU A 282 2.96 -20.06 -25.11
CA LEU A 282 1.54 -19.95 -25.46
C LEU A 282 1.19 -20.84 -26.67
N LEU A 283 2.04 -20.80 -27.70
CA LEU A 283 1.93 -21.62 -28.91
C LEU A 283 1.92 -23.11 -28.58
N ARG A 284 2.89 -23.59 -27.78
CA ARG A 284 2.99 -24.99 -27.38
C ARG A 284 1.85 -25.41 -26.44
N SER A 285 1.44 -24.53 -25.53
CA SER A 285 0.45 -24.84 -24.51
C SER A 285 -0.98 -24.82 -25.02
N ARG A 286 -1.23 -24.26 -26.22
CA ARG A 286 -2.53 -24.23 -26.88
C ARG A 286 -2.66 -25.23 -28.03
N LEU A 287 -1.83 -26.28 -28.06
CA LEU A 287 -2.02 -27.38 -29.02
C LEU A 287 -3.38 -28.06 -28.78
N GLY A 288 -4.24 -28.02 -29.80
CA GLY A 288 -5.61 -28.54 -29.73
C GLY A 288 -6.62 -27.57 -30.33
N GLU A 289 -7.90 -27.98 -30.30
CA GLU A 289 -9.00 -27.17 -30.83
C GLU A 289 -9.49 -26.16 -29.79
N PHE A 290 -9.00 -24.93 -29.88
CA PHE A 290 -9.43 -23.81 -29.04
C PHE A 290 -9.80 -22.60 -29.91
N PRO A 291 -10.69 -21.70 -29.43
CA PRO A 291 -10.95 -20.44 -30.11
C PRO A 291 -9.67 -19.64 -30.37
N PRO A 292 -9.59 -18.85 -31.47
CA PRO A 292 -8.43 -18.02 -31.73
C PRO A 292 -8.12 -17.07 -30.56
N CYS A 293 -6.86 -17.02 -30.14
CA CYS A 293 -6.41 -16.03 -29.15
C CYS A 293 -6.12 -14.71 -29.86
N ARG A 294 -6.69 -13.60 -29.38
CA ARG A 294 -6.45 -12.27 -29.96
C ARG A 294 -5.16 -11.70 -29.38
N ILE A 295 -4.33 -11.09 -30.22
CA ILE A 295 -3.06 -10.47 -29.82
C ILE A 295 -3.03 -9.06 -30.38
N TYR A 296 -2.84 -8.06 -29.52
CA TYR A 296 -2.78 -6.66 -29.89
C TYR A 296 -1.36 -6.12 -29.66
N GLY A 297 -0.89 -5.21 -30.52
CA GLY A 297 0.40 -4.55 -30.29
C GLY A 297 0.72 -3.46 -31.32
N PRO A 298 1.94 -2.90 -31.26
CA PRO A 298 2.39 -1.88 -32.19
C PRO A 298 2.71 -2.48 -33.59
N PRO A 299 2.95 -1.63 -34.59
CA PRO A 299 3.36 -2.06 -35.93
C PRO A 299 4.56 -3.02 -35.92
N GLY A 300 4.50 -4.07 -36.72
CA GLY A 300 5.55 -5.11 -36.84
C GLY A 300 5.25 -6.40 -36.08
N LEU A 301 4.35 -6.38 -35.10
CA LEU A 301 3.96 -7.56 -34.32
C LEU A 301 3.51 -8.76 -35.17
N ILE A 302 2.74 -8.54 -36.24
CA ILE A 302 2.24 -9.60 -37.14
C ILE A 302 3.41 -10.40 -37.70
N GLU A 303 4.43 -9.73 -38.22
CA GLU A 303 5.57 -10.41 -38.84
C GLU A 303 6.39 -11.19 -37.80
N HIS A 304 6.56 -10.65 -36.59
CA HIS A 304 7.21 -11.39 -35.50
C HIS A 304 6.44 -12.67 -35.14
N VAL A 305 5.12 -12.59 -35.00
CA VAL A 305 4.27 -13.76 -34.67
C VAL A 305 4.29 -14.78 -35.82
N VAL A 306 4.24 -14.34 -37.07
CA VAL A 306 4.38 -15.21 -38.26
C VAL A 306 5.72 -15.95 -38.22
N CYS A 307 6.83 -15.24 -37.97
CA CYS A 307 8.15 -15.85 -37.85
C CYS A 307 8.22 -16.88 -36.71
N PHE A 308 7.64 -16.59 -35.54
CA PHE A 308 7.59 -17.57 -34.44
C PHE A 308 6.83 -18.84 -34.82
N ILE A 309 5.67 -18.72 -35.46
CA ILE A 309 4.89 -19.88 -35.92
C ILE A 309 5.68 -20.67 -36.96
N ASN A 310 6.28 -19.98 -37.93
CA ASN A 310 7.03 -20.61 -39.03
C ASN A 310 8.40 -21.15 -38.62
N SER A 311 8.87 -20.88 -37.40
CA SER A 311 10.11 -21.44 -36.87
C SER A 311 10.03 -22.93 -36.56
N PHE A 312 8.83 -23.54 -36.61
CA PHE A 312 8.60 -24.95 -36.30
C PHE A 312 8.04 -25.72 -37.51
N LEU A 313 8.37 -27.02 -37.58
CA LEU A 313 7.78 -27.94 -38.56
C LEU A 313 6.42 -28.46 -38.06
N TRP A 314 5.37 -28.27 -38.86
CA TRP A 314 3.97 -28.61 -38.51
C TRP A 314 3.39 -29.77 -39.34
N ASP A 315 4.12 -30.86 -39.50
CA ASP A 315 3.76 -32.00 -40.38
C ASP A 315 2.65 -32.91 -39.83
N ARG A 316 2.30 -32.80 -38.53
CA ARG A 316 1.38 -33.73 -37.85
C ARG A 316 0.07 -33.13 -37.33
N ILE A 317 -0.04 -31.81 -37.33
CA ILE A 317 -1.14 -31.11 -36.63
C ILE A 317 -2.22 -30.63 -37.61
N GLY A 318 -1.84 -30.18 -38.81
CA GLY A 318 -2.78 -29.66 -39.81
C GLY A 318 -3.72 -28.60 -39.22
N LYS A 319 -5.04 -28.78 -39.45
CA LYS A 319 -6.10 -27.86 -38.96
C LYS A 319 -6.32 -27.86 -37.44
N ASN A 320 -5.65 -28.72 -36.69
CA ASN A 320 -5.78 -28.80 -35.23
C ASN A 320 -4.74 -27.92 -34.50
N GLY A 321 -4.01 -27.08 -35.25
CA GLY A 321 -3.02 -26.20 -34.68
C GLY A 321 -3.66 -24.97 -34.04
N PRO A 322 -2.96 -24.36 -33.05
CA PRO A 322 -3.43 -23.14 -32.39
C PRO A 322 -3.63 -22.01 -33.40
N ALA A 323 -4.75 -21.32 -33.25
CA ALA A 323 -5.11 -20.15 -34.04
C ALA A 323 -4.94 -18.85 -33.24
N PHE A 324 -4.53 -17.79 -33.93
CA PHE A 324 -4.32 -16.46 -33.36
C PHE A 324 -4.91 -15.40 -34.30
N GLU A 325 -5.53 -14.38 -33.72
CA GLU A 325 -5.89 -13.15 -34.43
C GLU A 325 -4.97 -12.02 -33.98
N VAL A 326 -4.05 -11.60 -34.84
CA VAL A 326 -3.06 -10.58 -34.51
C VAL A 326 -3.50 -9.24 -35.07
N ALA A 327 -3.52 -8.22 -34.24
CA ALA A 327 -3.98 -6.88 -34.52
C ALA A 327 -2.87 -5.84 -34.23
N GLU A 328 -2.45 -5.10 -35.23
CA GLU A 328 -1.48 -4.01 -35.10
C GLU A 328 -2.16 -2.66 -35.14
N LEU A 329 -1.81 -1.77 -34.20
CA LEU A 329 -2.28 -0.39 -34.22
C LEU A 329 -1.41 0.50 -35.12
N HIS A 330 -1.98 0.96 -36.23
CA HIS A 330 -1.39 1.93 -37.16
C HIS A 330 -2.13 3.27 -37.04
N GLY A 331 -1.69 4.13 -36.13
CA GLY A 331 -2.40 5.37 -35.81
C GLY A 331 -3.76 5.09 -35.18
N GLN A 332 -4.85 5.32 -35.92
CA GLN A 332 -6.23 5.04 -35.49
C GLN A 332 -6.84 3.83 -36.20
N ARG A 333 -6.03 2.95 -36.80
CA ARG A 333 -6.53 1.75 -37.50
C ARG A 333 -5.87 0.48 -36.98
N LEU A 334 -6.68 -0.54 -36.73
CA LEU A 334 -6.22 -1.89 -36.42
C LEU A 334 -6.13 -2.72 -37.69
N LYS A 335 -4.90 -3.04 -38.10
CA LYS A 335 -4.65 -4.03 -39.15
C LYS A 335 -4.68 -5.41 -38.53
N ARG A 336 -5.49 -6.31 -39.09
CA ARG A 336 -5.78 -7.60 -38.47
C ARG A 336 -5.53 -8.76 -39.41
N VAL A 337 -4.93 -9.82 -38.90
CA VAL A 337 -4.76 -11.09 -39.60
C VAL A 337 -5.10 -12.25 -38.69
N ARG A 338 -5.60 -13.34 -39.27
CA ARG A 338 -5.69 -14.63 -38.60
C ARG A 338 -4.58 -15.55 -39.09
N LEU A 339 -3.93 -16.20 -38.13
CA LEU A 339 -2.83 -17.14 -38.31
C LEU A 339 -3.22 -18.47 -37.66
N GLN A 340 -2.85 -19.58 -38.28
CA GLN A 340 -3.03 -20.91 -37.69
C GLN A 340 -1.80 -21.77 -37.92
N ALA A 341 -1.21 -22.27 -36.84
CA ALA A 341 -0.11 -23.22 -36.94
C ALA A 341 -0.55 -24.47 -37.71
N GLY A 342 0.30 -24.96 -38.62
CA GLY A 342 -0.04 -26.09 -39.50
C GLY A 342 -0.86 -25.74 -40.76
N ILE A 343 -1.28 -24.48 -40.92
CA ILE A 343 -1.88 -23.97 -42.17
C ILE A 343 -0.96 -22.89 -42.75
N ALA A 344 -0.62 -23.02 -44.03
CA ALA A 344 0.25 -22.07 -44.70
C ALA A 344 -0.48 -20.75 -44.99
N GLY A 345 0.21 -19.63 -44.74
CA GLY A 345 -0.27 -18.28 -45.06
C GLY A 345 -0.99 -17.58 -43.91
N ARG A 346 -1.63 -16.45 -44.24
CA ARG A 346 -2.39 -15.62 -43.30
C ARG A 346 -3.70 -15.18 -43.94
N GLU A 347 -4.78 -15.21 -43.17
CA GLU A 347 -6.08 -14.66 -43.57
C GLU A 347 -6.10 -13.18 -43.15
N VAL A 348 -6.28 -12.26 -44.10
CA VAL A 348 -6.43 -10.83 -43.78
C VAL A 348 -7.87 -10.60 -43.31
N LEU A 349 -8.02 -9.99 -42.14
CA LEU A 349 -9.32 -9.63 -41.57
C LEU A 349 -9.63 -8.16 -41.85
N GLU A 350 -10.89 -7.77 -41.67
CA GLU A 350 -11.32 -6.39 -41.82
C GLU A 350 -10.58 -5.45 -40.86
N GLU A 351 -10.10 -4.32 -41.39
CA GLU A 351 -9.50 -3.26 -40.57
C GLU A 351 -10.57 -2.60 -39.70
N VAL A 352 -10.22 -2.28 -38.46
CA VAL A 352 -11.14 -1.63 -37.52
C VAL A 352 -10.61 -0.24 -37.18
N GLU A 353 -11.46 0.78 -37.26
CA GLU A 353 -11.12 2.13 -36.81
C GLU A 353 -11.18 2.20 -35.27
N VAL A 354 -10.18 2.83 -34.67
CA VAL A 354 -10.00 2.96 -33.22
C VAL A 354 -10.36 4.38 -32.81
N THR A 355 -11.51 4.53 -32.15
CA THR A 355 -11.95 5.80 -31.57
C THR A 355 -11.59 5.88 -30.09
N ASP A 356 -11.08 7.04 -29.62
CA ASP A 356 -10.66 7.26 -28.22
C ASP A 356 -9.73 6.17 -27.66
N GLY A 357 -8.90 5.59 -28.54
CA GLY A 357 -7.95 4.54 -28.19
C GLY A 357 -8.58 3.20 -27.79
N VAL A 358 -9.88 2.98 -28.01
CA VAL A 358 -10.56 1.73 -27.62
C VAL A 358 -10.21 0.61 -28.60
N LEU A 359 -9.44 -0.39 -28.13
CA LEU A 359 -9.03 -1.55 -28.91
C LEU A 359 -10.04 -2.69 -28.90
N LEU A 360 -10.73 -2.82 -27.76
CA LEU A 360 -11.65 -3.91 -27.50
C LEU A 360 -12.72 -3.42 -26.53
N GLU A 361 -13.98 -3.60 -26.89
CA GLU A 361 -15.12 -3.31 -26.02
C GLU A 361 -16.07 -4.50 -26.05
N GLU A 362 -16.35 -5.07 -24.88
CA GLU A 362 -17.24 -6.21 -24.72
C GLU A 362 -18.18 -6.01 -23.52
N SER A 363 -19.16 -6.90 -23.40
CA SER A 363 -20.07 -6.92 -22.25
C SER A 363 -19.29 -7.17 -20.96
N GLY A 364 -19.03 -6.11 -20.21
CA GLY A 364 -18.42 -6.17 -18.88
C GLY A 364 -17.02 -5.54 -18.76
N PHE A 365 -16.35 -5.19 -19.87
CA PHE A 365 -15.09 -4.46 -19.83
C PHE A 365 -14.77 -3.79 -21.18
N ARG A 366 -13.86 -2.82 -21.15
CA ARG A 366 -13.21 -2.26 -22.35
C ARG A 366 -11.71 -2.13 -22.14
N VAL A 367 -10.94 -2.23 -23.21
CA VAL A 367 -9.49 -2.02 -23.23
C VAL A 367 -9.17 -0.84 -24.13
N ARG A 368 -8.54 0.16 -23.53
CA ARG A 368 -8.02 1.35 -24.22
C ARG A 368 -6.50 1.30 -24.32
N THR A 369 -5.95 2.06 -25.26
CA THR A 369 -4.51 2.20 -25.44
C THR A 369 -4.10 3.64 -25.73
N VAL A 370 -2.84 3.94 -25.45
CA VAL A 370 -2.14 5.11 -25.99
C VAL A 370 -0.76 4.67 -26.48
N GLN A 371 -0.27 5.28 -27.57
CA GLN A 371 1.08 5.07 -28.04
C GLN A 371 2.05 6.03 -27.35
N LEU A 372 3.12 5.47 -26.80
CA LEU A 372 4.25 6.11 -26.14
C LEU A 372 5.53 5.88 -26.95
N ASP A 373 6.58 6.58 -26.59
CA ASP A 373 7.91 6.47 -27.20
C ASP A 373 8.93 5.81 -26.27
N HIS A 374 9.69 4.86 -26.82
CA HIS A 374 10.84 4.19 -26.20
C HIS A 374 12.02 4.12 -27.18
N HIS A 375 12.18 5.14 -28.04
CA HIS A 375 12.91 5.06 -29.32
C HIS A 375 12.30 4.09 -30.35
N THR A 376 11.20 3.44 -29.98
CA THR A 376 10.31 2.62 -30.81
C THR A 376 8.88 2.83 -30.32
N PRO A 377 7.84 2.63 -31.15
CA PRO A 377 6.46 2.69 -30.70
C PRO A 377 6.16 1.65 -29.62
N VAL A 378 5.69 2.11 -28.46
CA VAL A 378 5.24 1.25 -27.35
C VAL A 378 3.79 1.57 -27.01
N LEU A 379 2.97 0.55 -26.75
CA LEU A 379 1.59 0.72 -26.35
C LEU A 379 1.43 0.53 -24.83
N ALA A 380 0.80 1.51 -24.17
CA ALA A 380 0.30 1.36 -22.81
C ALA A 380 -1.20 1.10 -22.82
N TYR A 381 -1.67 0.21 -21.96
CA TYR A 381 -3.03 -0.31 -21.99
C TYR A 381 -3.81 0.05 -20.71
N ALA A 382 -5.10 0.34 -20.86
CA ALA A 382 -6.03 0.51 -19.75
C ALA A 382 -7.19 -0.49 -19.86
N LEU A 383 -7.27 -1.41 -18.90
CA LEU A 383 -8.42 -2.31 -18.72
C LEU A 383 -9.44 -1.64 -17.80
N GLU A 384 -10.62 -1.37 -18.31
CA GLU A 384 -11.70 -0.69 -17.61
C GLU A 384 -12.88 -1.65 -17.48
N LEU A 385 -13.10 -2.16 -16.26
CA LEU A 385 -14.25 -3.03 -16.00
C LEU A 385 -15.53 -2.20 -15.98
N ALA A 386 -16.64 -2.82 -16.35
CA ALA A 386 -17.96 -2.25 -16.19
C ALA A 386 -18.31 -2.06 -14.69
N LYS A 387 -19.22 -1.13 -14.43
CA LYS A 387 -19.88 -0.99 -13.13
C LYS A 387 -20.59 -2.28 -12.74
N THR A 388 -20.54 -2.66 -11.46
CA THR A 388 -21.26 -3.83 -10.95
C THR A 388 -22.48 -3.41 -10.16
N LEU A 389 -23.57 -4.17 -10.30
CA LEU A 389 -24.85 -3.91 -9.63
C LEU A 389 -25.06 -4.96 -8.54
N ASN A 390 -24.91 -4.54 -7.29
CA ASN A 390 -25.12 -5.38 -6.11
C ASN A 390 -26.51 -5.14 -5.54
N VAL A 391 -27.18 -6.19 -5.06
CA VAL A 391 -28.48 -6.06 -4.40
C VAL A 391 -28.24 -5.80 -2.92
N ARG A 392 -28.87 -4.75 -2.37
CA ARG A 392 -28.92 -4.44 -0.95
C ARG A 392 -29.87 -5.42 -0.27
N LYS A 393 -29.31 -6.53 0.25
CA LYS A 393 -30.08 -7.63 0.84
C LYS A 393 -30.90 -7.18 2.05
N ASP A 394 -30.38 -6.24 2.81
CA ASP A 394 -31.05 -5.57 3.93
C ASP A 394 -32.32 -4.84 3.48
N ARG A 395 -32.26 -4.07 2.38
CA ARG A 395 -33.42 -3.35 1.83
C ARG A 395 -34.44 -4.29 1.20
N LEU A 396 -33.95 -5.32 0.53
CA LEU A 396 -34.80 -6.38 -0.02
C LEU A 396 -35.60 -7.09 1.10
N GLN A 397 -34.92 -7.43 2.21
CA GLN A 397 -35.54 -8.04 3.38
C GLN A 397 -36.48 -7.10 4.13
N ALA A 398 -36.13 -5.81 4.24
CA ALA A 398 -36.99 -4.80 4.87
C ALA A 398 -38.34 -4.62 4.12
N ARG A 399 -38.36 -4.88 2.82
CA ARG A 399 -39.58 -4.93 2.00
C ARG A 399 -40.31 -6.27 2.07
N GLY A 400 -39.76 -7.30 2.70
CA GLY A 400 -40.32 -8.65 2.71
C GLY A 400 -40.34 -9.31 1.33
N LEU A 401 -39.47 -8.90 0.41
CA LEU A 401 -39.39 -9.45 -0.94
C LEU A 401 -38.36 -10.58 -1.02
N GLU A 402 -38.73 -11.69 -1.64
CA GLU A 402 -37.80 -12.80 -1.88
C GLU A 402 -36.93 -12.55 -3.13
N PRO A 403 -35.64 -12.93 -3.10
CA PRO A 403 -34.77 -12.86 -4.26
C PRO A 403 -35.30 -13.74 -5.41
N GLY A 404 -35.31 -13.22 -6.64
CA GLY A 404 -35.79 -13.99 -7.80
C GLY A 404 -35.35 -13.42 -9.15
N PRO A 405 -35.84 -14.01 -10.27
CA PRO A 405 -35.48 -13.61 -11.64
C PRO A 405 -35.75 -12.14 -11.97
N TRP A 406 -36.75 -11.53 -11.32
CA TRP A 406 -37.08 -10.12 -11.45
C TRP A 406 -35.92 -9.18 -11.08
N LEU A 407 -34.99 -9.59 -10.19
CA LEU A 407 -33.78 -8.83 -9.88
C LEU A 407 -32.79 -8.81 -11.05
N THR A 408 -32.77 -9.87 -11.87
CA THR A 408 -31.94 -9.92 -13.08
C THR A 408 -32.49 -8.96 -14.13
N GLU A 409 -33.81 -8.97 -14.33
CA GLU A 409 -34.51 -8.03 -15.22
C GLU A 409 -34.27 -6.58 -14.77
N LEU A 410 -34.45 -6.29 -13.48
CA LEU A 410 -34.16 -4.97 -12.89
C LEU A 410 -32.74 -4.50 -13.20
N LYS A 411 -31.74 -5.36 -13.02
CA LYS A 411 -30.33 -5.03 -13.31
C LYS A 411 -30.09 -4.79 -14.80
N GLN A 412 -30.69 -5.57 -15.68
CA GLN A 412 -30.55 -5.40 -17.13
C GLN A 412 -31.15 -4.06 -17.58
N GLN A 413 -32.36 -3.72 -17.13
CA GLN A 413 -33.00 -2.45 -17.45
C GLN A 413 -32.25 -1.24 -16.86
N LEU A 414 -31.69 -1.37 -15.64
CA LEU A 414 -30.80 -0.36 -15.05
C LEU A 414 -29.53 -0.13 -15.88
N MET A 415 -28.92 -1.20 -16.39
CA MET A 415 -27.74 -1.09 -17.25
C MET A 415 -28.06 -0.45 -18.60
N ALA A 416 -29.25 -0.73 -19.15
CA ALA A 416 -29.74 -0.12 -20.38
C ALA A 416 -30.19 1.36 -20.21
N GLY A 417 -30.27 1.87 -18.97
CA GLY A 417 -30.72 3.23 -18.68
C GLY A 417 -32.24 3.42 -18.74
N ASN A 418 -33.01 2.34 -18.76
CA ASN A 418 -34.47 2.35 -18.88
C ASN A 418 -35.17 2.59 -17.53
N LEU A 419 -34.89 3.73 -16.90
CA LEU A 419 -35.34 4.02 -15.52
C LEU A 419 -36.87 4.03 -15.34
N LYS A 420 -37.64 4.22 -16.42
CA LYS A 420 -39.11 4.26 -16.40
C LYS A 420 -39.78 2.91 -16.70
N ALA A 421 -39.03 1.88 -17.07
CA ALA A 421 -39.61 0.57 -17.36
C ALA A 421 -40.23 -0.02 -16.07
N PRO A 422 -41.38 -0.71 -16.18
CA PRO A 422 -42.00 -1.35 -15.02
C PRO A 422 -41.34 -2.68 -14.68
N VAL A 423 -41.25 -3.00 -13.39
CA VAL A 423 -40.81 -4.31 -12.88
C VAL A 423 -41.91 -4.88 -11.99
N TYR A 424 -42.37 -6.08 -12.32
CA TYR A 424 -43.35 -6.82 -11.53
C TYR A 424 -42.66 -7.56 -10.38
N LEU A 425 -43.11 -7.30 -9.16
CA LEU A 425 -42.53 -7.83 -7.93
C LEU A 425 -43.24 -9.12 -7.47
N PRO A 426 -42.56 -10.00 -6.71
CA PRO A 426 -43.13 -11.25 -6.20
C PRO A 426 -44.39 -11.10 -5.33
N ASP A 427 -44.57 -9.95 -4.69
CA ASP A 427 -45.74 -9.63 -3.86
C ASP A 427 -46.95 -9.15 -4.68
N GLY A 428 -46.83 -9.14 -6.02
CA GLY A 428 -47.87 -8.69 -6.95
C GLY A 428 -47.88 -7.18 -7.19
N SER A 429 -46.98 -6.41 -6.57
CA SER A 429 -46.84 -4.97 -6.80
C SER A 429 -45.99 -4.65 -8.04
N GLU A 430 -46.13 -3.44 -8.55
CA GLU A 430 -45.35 -2.91 -9.68
C GLU A 430 -44.59 -1.66 -9.23
N ALA A 431 -43.33 -1.56 -9.61
CA ALA A 431 -42.51 -0.38 -9.36
C ALA A 431 -41.58 -0.10 -10.55
N SER A 432 -41.15 1.15 -10.68
CA SER A 432 -40.24 1.52 -11.77
C SER A 432 -38.81 1.05 -11.51
N VAL A 433 -38.07 0.79 -12.59
CA VAL A 433 -36.63 0.44 -12.56
C VAL A 433 -35.80 1.48 -11.79
N GLY A 434 -36.13 2.78 -11.93
CA GLY A 434 -35.44 3.86 -11.22
C GLY A 434 -35.65 3.80 -9.71
N GLU A 435 -36.90 3.67 -9.25
CA GLU A 435 -37.23 3.59 -7.82
C GLU A 435 -36.60 2.35 -7.17
N LEU A 436 -36.75 1.17 -7.78
CA LEU A 436 -36.14 -0.06 -7.28
C LEU A 436 -34.62 -0.02 -7.37
N GLY A 437 -34.06 0.65 -8.38
CA GLY A 437 -32.63 0.84 -8.53
C GLY A 437 -32.02 1.66 -7.39
N ASP A 438 -32.61 2.80 -7.07
CA ASP A 438 -32.13 3.68 -6.00
C ASP A 438 -32.24 3.03 -4.62
N GLU A 439 -33.32 2.28 -4.40
CA GLU A 439 -33.63 1.63 -3.14
C GLU A 439 -32.83 0.32 -2.95
N LEU A 440 -32.89 -0.60 -3.92
CA LEU A 440 -32.42 -1.97 -3.78
C LEU A 440 -31.06 -2.23 -4.42
N ILE A 441 -30.56 -1.36 -5.30
CA ILE A 441 -29.31 -1.61 -6.03
C ILE A 441 -28.19 -0.67 -5.57
N LEU A 442 -27.07 -1.26 -5.20
CA LEU A 442 -25.80 -0.57 -5.01
C LEU A 442 -24.98 -0.67 -6.29
N VAL A 443 -24.80 0.47 -6.96
CA VAL A 443 -23.92 0.58 -8.13
C VAL A 443 -22.49 0.77 -7.64
N MET A 444 -21.65 -0.23 -7.87
CA MET A 444 -20.23 -0.15 -7.59
C MET A 444 -19.49 0.23 -8.88
N PRO A 445 -18.64 1.27 -8.85
CA PRO A 445 -17.86 1.64 -10.03
C PRO A 445 -16.91 0.50 -10.40
N GLY A 446 -16.78 0.28 -11.72
CA GLY A 446 -15.81 -0.68 -12.24
C GLY A 446 -14.39 -0.27 -11.89
N LYS A 447 -13.50 -1.25 -11.77
CA LYS A 447 -12.09 -0.98 -11.50
C LYS A 447 -11.35 -0.77 -12.81
N LYS A 448 -10.52 0.27 -12.84
CA LYS A 448 -9.61 0.60 -13.94
C LYS A 448 -8.19 0.19 -13.57
N LEU A 449 -7.55 -0.60 -14.41
CA LEU A 449 -6.15 -0.98 -14.29
C LEU A 449 -5.39 -0.47 -15.50
N VAL A 450 -4.21 0.08 -15.30
CA VAL A 450 -3.34 0.55 -16.39
C VAL A 450 -2.01 -0.19 -16.34
N TYR A 451 -1.50 -0.57 -17.50
CA TYR A 451 -0.24 -1.26 -17.70
C TYR A 451 0.62 -0.45 -18.67
N ALA A 452 1.79 -0.03 -18.20
CA ALA A 452 2.79 0.69 -18.99
C ALA A 452 4.18 0.18 -18.63
N THR A 453 4.96 -0.14 -19.65
CA THR A 453 6.37 -0.55 -19.53
C THR A 453 7.16 0.14 -20.63
N ASP A 454 8.48 0.22 -20.45
CA ASP A 454 9.47 0.64 -21.45
C ASP A 454 9.06 1.91 -22.18
N LEU A 455 9.21 3.06 -21.52
CA LEU A 455 8.89 4.37 -22.05
C LEU A 455 9.91 5.42 -21.62
N ALA A 456 10.27 6.29 -22.56
CA ALA A 456 11.17 7.39 -22.30
C ALA A 456 10.51 8.43 -21.39
N ASP A 457 11.29 9.04 -20.49
CA ASP A 457 10.81 10.07 -19.59
C ASP A 457 10.66 11.44 -20.27
N THR A 458 9.73 11.53 -21.23
CA THR A 458 9.44 12.76 -21.98
C THR A 458 8.15 13.42 -21.48
N PRO A 459 8.00 14.76 -21.60
CA PRO A 459 6.77 15.44 -21.24
C PRO A 459 5.53 14.89 -21.96
N GLU A 460 5.68 14.53 -23.25
CA GLU A 460 4.59 13.96 -24.06
C GLU A 460 4.18 12.58 -23.55
N ASN A 461 5.13 11.70 -23.24
CA ASN A 461 4.83 10.39 -22.65
C ASN A 461 4.17 10.52 -21.28
N ARG A 462 4.68 11.43 -20.43
CA ARG A 462 4.07 11.71 -19.11
C ARG A 462 2.63 12.15 -19.27
N GLU A 463 2.34 13.12 -20.14
CA GLU A 463 0.98 13.62 -20.37
C GLU A 463 0.03 12.51 -20.83
N LYS A 464 0.44 11.75 -21.85
CA LYS A 464 -0.34 10.63 -22.39
C LYS A 464 -0.61 9.54 -21.35
N LEU A 465 0.41 9.13 -20.60
CA LEU A 465 0.28 8.10 -19.58
C LEU A 465 -0.55 8.60 -18.39
N VAL A 466 -0.35 9.84 -17.94
CA VAL A 466 -1.16 10.47 -16.88
C VAL A 466 -2.62 10.56 -17.28
N ALA A 467 -2.92 10.93 -18.53
CA ALA A 467 -4.29 10.97 -19.05
C ALA A 467 -4.90 9.56 -19.08
N LEU A 468 -4.16 8.57 -19.58
CA LEU A 468 -4.61 7.18 -19.63
C LEU A 468 -4.84 6.61 -18.21
N ALA A 469 -3.94 6.88 -17.27
CA ALA A 469 -3.94 6.36 -15.90
C ALA A 469 -4.82 7.16 -14.92
N ARG A 470 -5.45 8.25 -15.38
CA ARG A 470 -6.23 9.14 -14.51
C ARG A 470 -7.28 8.37 -13.70
N ASN A 471 -7.21 8.49 -12.38
CA ASN A 471 -8.09 7.82 -11.41
C ASN A 471 -8.11 6.28 -11.53
N ALA A 472 -7.08 5.67 -12.10
CA ALA A 472 -6.97 4.22 -12.13
C ALA A 472 -6.90 3.66 -10.70
N HIS A 473 -7.48 2.48 -10.49
CA HIS A 473 -7.30 1.76 -9.24
C HIS A 473 -5.84 1.31 -9.11
N THR A 474 -5.30 0.67 -10.14
CA THR A 474 -3.92 0.19 -10.15
C THR A 474 -3.22 0.64 -11.42
N LEU A 475 -2.03 1.22 -11.28
CA LEU A 475 -1.10 1.45 -12.36
C LEU A 475 0.10 0.51 -12.18
N PHE A 476 0.27 -0.41 -13.11
CA PHE A 476 1.52 -1.15 -13.32
C PHE A 476 2.40 -0.27 -14.20
N CYS A 477 3.52 0.19 -13.66
CA CYS A 477 4.44 1.08 -14.37
C CYS A 477 5.86 0.56 -14.23
N GLU A 478 6.63 0.57 -15.32
CA GLU A 478 8.06 0.34 -15.20
C GLU A 478 8.75 1.41 -14.34
N ALA A 479 9.86 1.02 -13.74
CA ALA A 479 10.75 1.91 -12.98
C ALA A 479 12.19 1.39 -13.09
N THR A 480 12.64 1.12 -14.32
CA THR A 480 13.84 0.34 -14.63
C THR A 480 15.10 0.81 -13.89
N PHE A 481 15.26 2.12 -13.71
CA PHE A 481 16.43 2.73 -13.06
C PHE A 481 16.09 3.48 -11.77
N SER A 482 17.05 3.53 -10.84
CA SER A 482 16.97 4.46 -9.71
C SER A 482 17.11 5.91 -10.17
N GLU A 483 16.74 6.87 -9.31
CA GLU A 483 16.94 8.30 -9.60
C GLU A 483 18.42 8.64 -9.83
N GLY A 484 19.33 7.98 -9.11
CA GLY A 484 20.78 8.16 -9.28
C GLY A 484 21.30 7.74 -10.66
N ASP A 485 20.54 6.90 -11.38
CA ASP A 485 20.87 6.38 -12.70
C ASP A 485 20.06 7.07 -13.84
N ALA A 486 19.52 8.27 -13.60
CA ALA A 486 18.70 8.99 -14.58
C ALA A 486 19.35 9.16 -15.97
N VAL A 487 20.68 9.29 -16.04
CA VAL A 487 21.43 9.36 -17.31
C VAL A 487 21.32 8.04 -18.09
N ASN A 488 21.40 6.91 -17.39
CA ASN A 488 21.23 5.59 -17.99
C ASN A 488 19.77 5.35 -18.41
N ALA A 489 18.81 5.83 -17.62
CA ALA A 489 17.39 5.78 -17.94
C ALA A 489 17.10 6.53 -19.25
N ALA A 490 17.52 7.79 -19.34
CA ALA A 490 17.32 8.61 -20.54
C ALA A 490 18.00 8.02 -21.78
N LYS A 491 19.24 7.53 -21.65
CA LYS A 491 19.98 6.94 -22.77
C LYS A 491 19.28 5.72 -23.36
N ASN A 492 18.67 4.90 -22.53
CA ASN A 492 18.01 3.65 -22.95
C ASN A 492 16.50 3.81 -23.11
N GLY A 493 15.96 5.02 -22.95
CA GLY A 493 14.54 5.29 -23.13
C GLY A 493 13.64 4.73 -22.01
N HIS A 494 14.09 4.67 -20.76
CA HIS A 494 13.30 4.15 -19.63
C HIS A 494 13.00 5.21 -18.57
N LEU A 495 12.03 4.91 -17.71
CA LEU A 495 11.74 5.71 -16.51
C LEU A 495 12.71 5.47 -15.35
N THR A 496 12.85 6.49 -14.50
CA THR A 496 13.37 6.33 -13.13
C THR A 496 12.26 5.98 -12.14
N THR A 497 12.62 5.42 -10.99
CA THR A 497 11.78 5.24 -9.79
C THR A 497 11.00 6.51 -9.44
N ARG A 498 11.67 7.66 -9.43
CA ARG A 498 11.03 8.95 -9.15
C ARG A 498 10.03 9.33 -10.24
N ALA A 499 10.39 9.22 -11.51
CA ALA A 499 9.51 9.56 -12.63
C ALA A 499 8.22 8.72 -12.59
N ALA A 500 8.34 7.41 -12.39
CA ALA A 500 7.20 6.51 -12.24
C ALA A 500 6.29 6.90 -11.04
N GLY A 501 6.89 7.25 -9.90
CA GLY A 501 6.16 7.74 -8.73
C GLY A 501 5.46 9.08 -8.97
N GLU A 502 6.09 10.02 -9.66
CA GLU A 502 5.52 11.32 -10.03
C GLU A 502 4.32 11.17 -10.97
N ILE A 503 4.46 10.35 -12.03
CA ILE A 503 3.36 10.01 -12.96
C ILE A 503 2.17 9.43 -12.20
N ALA A 504 2.42 8.46 -11.32
CA ALA A 504 1.36 7.82 -10.53
C ALA A 504 0.64 8.83 -9.60
N THR A 505 1.41 9.69 -8.95
CA THR A 505 0.86 10.74 -8.07
C THR A 505 0.04 11.75 -8.86
N GLU A 506 0.55 12.19 -10.01
CA GLU A 506 -0.12 13.13 -10.89
C GLU A 506 -1.42 12.54 -11.45
N ALA A 507 -1.42 11.26 -11.84
CA ALA A 507 -2.59 10.55 -12.35
C ALA A 507 -3.64 10.21 -11.28
N TRP A 508 -3.38 10.47 -10.00
CA TRP A 508 -4.28 10.13 -8.88
C TRP A 508 -4.63 8.64 -8.80
N VAL A 509 -3.65 7.77 -9.05
CA VAL A 509 -3.90 6.32 -8.98
C VAL A 509 -4.09 5.87 -7.54
N SER A 510 -4.94 4.86 -7.31
CA SER A 510 -5.16 4.33 -5.96
C SER A 510 -3.98 3.49 -5.48
N ARG A 511 -3.30 2.78 -6.40
CA ARG A 511 -2.11 1.95 -6.17
C ARG A 511 -1.14 2.04 -7.35
N LEU A 512 0.15 2.21 -7.05
CA LEU A 512 1.25 2.04 -8.01
C LEU A 512 1.88 0.66 -7.76
N VAL A 513 1.96 -0.18 -8.79
CA VAL A 513 2.73 -1.42 -8.80
C VAL A 513 3.95 -1.20 -9.69
N PRO A 514 5.11 -0.87 -9.11
CA PRO A 514 6.35 -0.72 -9.87
C PRO A 514 6.87 -2.09 -10.29
N PHE A 515 7.42 -2.18 -11.49
CA PHE A 515 8.07 -3.41 -11.97
C PHE A 515 9.13 -3.09 -13.02
N HIS A 516 9.65 -4.15 -13.65
CA HIS A 516 10.69 -4.07 -14.67
C HIS A 516 11.99 -3.41 -14.17
N PHE A 517 12.32 -3.61 -12.89
CA PHE A 517 13.55 -3.09 -12.32
C PHE A 517 14.77 -3.72 -12.99
N SER A 518 15.81 -2.92 -13.23
CA SER A 518 17.09 -3.45 -13.69
C SER A 518 17.66 -4.43 -12.67
N ARG A 519 18.11 -5.59 -13.14
CA ARG A 519 18.68 -6.65 -12.29
C ARG A 519 19.86 -6.18 -11.43
N ARG A 520 20.50 -5.07 -11.79
CA ARG A 520 21.58 -4.45 -11.00
C ARG A 520 21.15 -4.09 -9.56
N TYR A 521 19.86 -3.86 -9.31
CA TYR A 521 19.35 -3.51 -7.99
C TYR A 521 18.76 -4.70 -7.22
N GLN A 522 18.89 -5.93 -7.72
CA GLN A 522 18.35 -7.13 -7.07
C GLN A 522 18.87 -7.33 -5.64
N GLN A 523 20.08 -6.85 -5.34
CA GLN A 523 20.70 -6.95 -4.02
C GLN A 523 20.18 -5.91 -3.03
N ASN A 524 19.60 -4.80 -3.50
CA ASN A 524 19.00 -3.77 -2.65
C ASN A 524 17.75 -3.18 -3.30
N PRO A 525 16.68 -3.98 -3.46
CA PRO A 525 15.43 -3.49 -4.01
C PRO A 525 14.76 -2.44 -3.13
N GLN A 526 15.04 -2.44 -1.82
CA GLN A 526 14.42 -1.53 -0.86
C GLN A 526 14.67 -0.06 -1.21
N GLN A 527 15.89 0.25 -1.68
CA GLN A 527 16.23 1.58 -2.19
C GLN A 527 15.24 2.06 -3.25
N LEU A 528 14.91 1.23 -4.24
CA LEU A 528 14.01 1.60 -5.32
C LEU A 528 12.61 1.91 -4.78
N TYR A 529 12.11 1.06 -3.86
CA TYR A 529 10.82 1.26 -3.22
C TYR A 529 10.77 2.51 -2.35
N ASP A 530 11.86 2.90 -1.70
CA ASP A 530 11.92 4.12 -0.90
C ASP A 530 11.90 5.38 -1.78
N GLU A 531 12.63 5.37 -2.89
CA GLU A 531 12.57 6.43 -3.91
C GLU A 531 11.15 6.57 -4.49
N LEU A 532 10.53 5.45 -4.85
CA LEU A 532 9.14 5.39 -5.33
C LEU A 532 8.15 5.92 -4.29
N ARG A 533 8.30 5.53 -3.01
CA ARG A 533 7.43 5.99 -1.92
C ARG A 533 7.57 7.48 -1.63
N ALA A 534 8.79 8.01 -1.76
CA ALA A 534 9.04 9.44 -1.62
C ALA A 534 8.24 10.26 -2.65
N ALA A 535 8.10 9.75 -3.88
CA ALA A 535 7.31 10.38 -4.94
C ALA A 535 5.81 10.00 -4.92
N CYS A 536 5.48 8.79 -4.45
CA CYS A 536 4.11 8.26 -4.37
C CYS A 536 3.90 7.40 -3.12
N SER A 537 3.13 7.90 -2.14
CA SER A 537 2.84 7.14 -0.91
C SER A 537 1.97 5.88 -1.10
N ARG A 538 1.51 5.59 -2.31
CA ARG A 538 0.54 4.53 -2.64
C ARG A 538 1.15 3.33 -3.36
N VAL A 539 2.47 3.14 -3.22
CA VAL A 539 3.20 2.01 -3.81
C VAL A 539 2.79 0.70 -3.15
N ALA A 540 2.46 -0.31 -3.95
CA ALA A 540 2.17 -1.66 -3.51
C ALA A 540 3.47 -2.46 -3.36
N LEU A 541 3.59 -3.21 -2.27
CA LEU A 541 4.76 -4.03 -1.97
C LEU A 541 4.52 -5.51 -2.25
N PRO A 542 5.52 -6.24 -2.77
CA PRO A 542 5.50 -7.70 -2.80
C PRO A 542 5.32 -8.29 -1.40
N VAL A 543 4.67 -9.45 -1.29
CA VAL A 543 4.41 -10.09 0.01
C VAL A 543 5.71 -10.44 0.76
N SER A 544 6.74 -10.90 0.06
CA SER A 544 8.06 -11.15 0.66
C SER A 544 8.72 -9.87 1.20
N MET A 545 8.41 -8.71 0.62
CA MET A 545 8.84 -7.40 1.11
C MET A 545 7.90 -6.79 2.15
N LYS A 546 6.71 -7.37 2.36
CA LYS A 546 5.82 -6.97 3.45
C LYS A 546 6.34 -7.39 4.82
N VAL A 547 7.37 -8.23 4.90
CA VAL A 547 8.05 -8.51 6.18
C VAL A 547 8.75 -7.24 6.72
N TYR A 548 9.02 -6.25 5.85
CA TYR A 548 9.44 -4.89 6.23
C TYR A 548 8.27 -3.90 6.47
N GLU A 549 7.02 -4.30 6.24
CA GLU A 549 5.92 -3.72 7.03
C GLU A 549 6.05 -4.34 8.42
N SER A 550 6.64 -3.57 9.33
CA SER A 550 6.59 -3.79 10.77
C SER A 550 5.31 -4.55 11.18
N PRO A 551 5.39 -5.57 12.06
CA PRO A 551 4.25 -5.98 12.86
C PRO A 551 3.93 -4.85 13.86
N MET A 552 3.41 -3.74 13.35
CA MET A 552 2.61 -2.78 14.10
C MET A 552 1.16 -2.76 13.62
N ASN A 553 0.74 -3.72 12.78
CA ASN A 553 -0.66 -3.78 12.30
C ASN A 553 -1.25 -5.18 12.12
N THR A 554 -0.82 -6.14 12.92
CA THR A 554 -1.62 -7.34 13.23
C THR A 554 -1.59 -7.60 14.73
N LEU A 555 -2.39 -6.85 15.50
CA LEU A 555 -2.79 -7.33 16.82
C LEU A 555 -3.86 -8.41 16.62
N ALA A 556 -3.48 -9.61 17.06
CA ALA A 556 -4.31 -10.71 17.55
C ALA A 556 -5.40 -11.25 16.62
N LYS A 557 -5.28 -12.55 16.28
CA LYS A 557 -6.46 -13.39 16.09
C LYS A 557 -7.39 -13.19 17.31
N PRO A 558 -8.72 -13.12 17.11
CA PRO A 558 -9.65 -12.96 18.23
C PRO A 558 -9.44 -14.11 19.23
N PRO A 559 -9.51 -13.84 20.54
CA PRO A 559 -9.47 -14.92 21.52
C PRO A 559 -10.65 -15.86 21.26
N LEU A 560 -10.40 -17.16 21.43
CA LEU A 560 -11.44 -18.16 21.63
C LEU A 560 -12.43 -17.61 22.66
N LYS A 561 -13.72 -17.58 22.28
CA LYS A 561 -14.84 -17.27 23.17
C LYS A 561 -14.62 -18.01 24.51
N LEU A 562 -14.41 -17.25 25.58
CA LEU A 562 -14.64 -17.76 26.92
C LEU A 562 -16.12 -17.56 27.21
N ASP A 563 -16.81 -18.67 27.40
CA ASP A 563 -18.17 -18.70 27.91
C ASP A 563 -18.23 -17.94 29.23
N SER A 564 -19.13 -16.97 29.27
CA SER A 564 -19.46 -16.18 30.44
C SER A 564 -20.28 -17.00 31.43
N THR A 565 -19.61 -17.83 32.24
CA THR A 565 -20.10 -18.28 33.55
C THR A 565 -18.92 -18.69 34.45
N ASN A 566 -18.45 -17.79 35.33
CA ASN A 566 -18.27 -18.07 36.76
C ASN A 566 -17.49 -16.96 37.48
N ASN A 567 -18.11 -16.44 38.55
CA ASN A 567 -17.41 -15.91 39.71
C ASN A 567 -16.35 -16.93 40.18
N MET A 568 -15.07 -16.55 40.29
CA MET A 568 -14.15 -17.08 41.32
C MET A 568 -12.81 -16.33 41.37
N THR A 569 -12.65 -15.52 42.42
CA THR A 569 -11.41 -15.26 43.22
C THR A 569 -10.14 -14.68 42.59
N GLN A 570 -9.58 -13.69 43.31
CA GLN A 570 -8.28 -12.97 43.22
C GLN A 570 -6.98 -13.83 43.09
N LYS A 571 -7.06 -15.08 42.64
CA LYS A 571 -5.89 -15.98 42.46
C LYS A 571 -5.39 -16.09 41.00
N GLN A 572 -6.07 -15.46 40.04
CA GLN A 572 -5.76 -15.57 38.60
C GLN A 572 -4.81 -14.49 38.05
N ASP A 573 -4.48 -13.43 38.81
CA ASP A 573 -3.69 -12.28 38.34
C ASP A 573 -2.15 -12.49 38.30
N SER A 574 -1.64 -13.66 38.69
CA SER A 574 -0.18 -13.91 38.78
C SER A 574 0.36 -14.95 37.78
N GLN A 575 -0.46 -15.45 36.85
CA GLN A 575 -0.05 -16.50 35.93
C GLN A 575 0.79 -15.95 34.77
N ILE A 576 1.94 -16.59 34.48
CA ILE A 576 2.80 -16.23 33.35
C ILE A 576 2.09 -16.48 32.02
N ARG A 577 2.25 -15.54 31.09
CA ARG A 577 1.61 -15.56 29.76
C ARG A 577 2.59 -15.36 28.62
N ALA A 578 3.71 -14.66 28.85
CA ALA A 578 4.72 -14.41 27.84
C ALA A 578 6.14 -14.64 28.35
N ILE A 579 7.03 -15.07 27.46
CA ILE A 579 8.44 -15.30 27.73
C ILE A 579 9.24 -14.63 26.60
N LEU A 580 10.03 -13.64 26.96
CA LEU A 580 10.87 -12.86 26.06
C LEU A 580 12.33 -13.27 26.22
N PHE A 581 13.04 -13.39 25.10
CA PHE A 581 14.44 -13.82 25.04
C PHE A 581 15.30 -12.74 24.41
N ASP A 582 16.46 -12.45 24.99
CA ASP A 582 17.49 -11.72 24.27
C ASP A 582 18.02 -12.55 23.09
N PHE A 583 18.57 -11.86 22.08
CA PHE A 583 19.17 -12.51 20.93
C PHE A 583 20.64 -12.89 21.17
N GLY A 584 21.50 -11.89 21.43
CA GLY A 584 22.91 -12.12 21.77
C GLY A 584 23.04 -12.84 23.11
N GLY A 585 24.01 -13.76 23.21
CA GLY A 585 24.25 -14.55 24.42
C GLY A 585 23.23 -15.65 24.72
N VAL A 586 21.94 -15.41 24.45
CA VAL A 586 20.80 -16.29 24.77
C VAL A 586 20.33 -17.10 23.56
N ILE A 587 19.60 -16.52 22.59
CA ILE A 587 19.13 -17.25 21.39
C ILE A 587 20.31 -17.69 20.53
N ALA A 588 21.27 -16.80 20.33
CA ALA A 588 22.51 -17.06 19.63
C ALA A 588 23.71 -16.93 20.58
N ALA A 589 24.86 -17.44 20.17
CA ALA A 589 26.13 -17.07 20.80
C ALA A 589 26.35 -15.55 20.71
N GLU A 590 27.12 -15.00 21.65
CA GLU A 590 27.39 -13.55 21.72
C GLU A 590 28.37 -13.11 20.63
N GLY A 591 27.84 -12.92 19.42
CA GLY A 591 28.63 -12.66 18.22
C GLY A 591 29.25 -11.27 18.18
N PHE A 592 28.63 -10.27 18.78
CA PHE A 592 29.14 -8.89 18.75
C PHE A 592 30.42 -8.77 19.56
N VAL A 593 30.41 -9.23 20.81
CA VAL A 593 31.60 -9.20 21.68
C VAL A 593 32.70 -10.13 21.15
N GLU A 594 32.36 -11.36 20.77
CA GLU A 594 33.37 -12.32 20.30
C GLU A 594 33.96 -11.95 18.94
N GLY A 595 33.18 -11.34 18.05
CA GLY A 595 33.66 -10.80 16.79
C GLY A 595 34.63 -9.65 17.00
N LEU A 596 34.29 -8.72 17.88
CA LEU A 596 35.18 -7.61 18.22
C LEU A 596 36.47 -8.08 18.92
N ARG A 597 36.39 -9.07 19.81
CA ARG A 597 37.60 -9.69 20.40
C ARG A 597 38.50 -10.32 19.34
N ALA A 598 37.91 -10.99 18.35
CA ALA A 598 38.67 -11.57 17.25
C ALA A 598 39.35 -10.48 16.39
N ILE A 599 38.61 -9.43 16.04
CA ILE A 599 39.14 -8.27 15.32
C ILE A 599 40.27 -7.60 16.11
N ALA A 600 40.11 -7.40 17.42
CA ALA A 600 41.14 -6.82 18.28
C ALA A 600 42.44 -7.64 18.23
N ARG A 601 42.34 -8.96 18.39
CA ARG A 601 43.51 -9.85 18.33
C ARG A 601 44.20 -9.80 16.96
N GLN A 602 43.44 -9.72 15.88
CA GLN A 602 43.99 -9.62 14.52
C GLN A 602 44.70 -8.29 14.28
N GLN A 603 44.22 -7.20 14.88
CA GLN A 603 44.75 -5.85 14.65
C GLN A 603 45.70 -5.36 15.76
N GLY A 604 46.00 -6.19 16.76
CA GLY A 604 46.83 -5.81 17.91
C GLY A 604 46.19 -4.76 18.83
N LEU A 605 44.86 -4.68 18.84
CA LEU A 605 44.09 -3.83 19.78
C LEU A 605 43.78 -4.61 21.07
N ASP A 606 43.44 -3.88 22.12
CA ASP A 606 43.04 -4.48 23.40
C ASP A 606 41.67 -5.17 23.28
N ALA A 607 41.67 -6.51 23.39
CA ALA A 607 40.49 -7.34 23.25
C ALA A 607 39.49 -7.21 24.43
N GLU A 608 39.92 -6.67 25.58
CA GLU A 608 39.03 -6.45 26.72
C GLU A 608 38.36 -5.07 26.68
N ILE A 609 38.99 -4.09 26.03
CA ILE A 609 38.47 -2.71 25.93
C ILE A 609 37.59 -2.51 24.69
N LEU A 610 37.97 -3.10 23.55
CA LEU A 610 37.30 -2.86 22.27
C LEU A 610 35.79 -3.13 22.28
N PRO A 611 35.27 -4.23 22.86
CA PRO A 611 33.83 -4.49 22.91
C PRO A 611 33.03 -3.39 23.63
N ALA A 612 33.54 -2.88 24.75
CA ALA A 612 32.89 -1.80 25.49
C ALA A 612 32.84 -0.50 24.66
N GLN A 613 33.96 -0.15 24.02
CA GLN A 613 34.03 1.04 23.16
C GLN A 613 33.10 0.93 21.93
N ALA A 614 32.95 -0.26 21.36
CA ALA A 614 32.03 -0.52 20.27
C ALA A 614 30.57 -0.46 20.71
N MET A 615 30.25 -0.97 21.91
CA MET A 615 28.92 -0.85 22.48
C MET A 615 28.56 0.62 22.71
N ASP A 616 29.47 1.45 23.20
CA ASP A 616 29.21 2.88 23.32
C ASP A 616 29.11 3.55 21.95
N ALA A 617 29.92 3.16 20.97
CA ALA A 617 29.85 3.70 19.62
C ALA A 617 28.53 3.37 18.90
N VAL A 618 27.99 2.16 19.06
CA VAL A 618 26.73 1.75 18.43
C VAL A 618 25.53 2.53 18.99
N TYR A 619 25.60 2.89 20.28
CA TYR A 619 24.62 3.75 20.95
C TYR A 619 24.79 5.23 20.58
N ASP A 620 26.01 5.76 20.65
CA ASP A 620 26.29 7.19 20.40
C ASP A 620 26.08 7.60 18.94
N SER A 621 26.31 6.68 18.01
CA SER A 621 25.97 6.88 16.60
C SER A 621 24.45 6.86 16.34
N GLY A 622 23.67 6.34 17.30
CA GLY A 622 22.24 6.08 17.14
C GLY A 622 21.91 4.86 16.27
N TYR A 623 22.92 4.11 15.82
CA TYR A 623 22.75 2.98 14.90
C TYR A 623 21.91 1.87 15.53
N VAL A 624 22.16 1.50 16.79
CA VAL A 624 21.36 0.48 17.51
C VAL A 624 19.88 0.87 17.67
N THR A 625 19.53 2.14 17.49
CA THR A 625 18.14 2.67 17.55
C THR A 625 17.57 3.07 16.19
N GLY A 626 18.25 2.75 15.08
CA GLY A 626 17.81 3.14 13.74
C GLY A 626 17.82 4.65 13.47
N ARG A 627 18.39 5.46 14.38
CA ARG A 627 18.54 6.92 14.21
C ARG A 627 19.84 7.30 13.50
N GLY A 628 20.78 6.37 13.41
CA GLY A 628 22.05 6.49 12.70
C GLY A 628 22.26 5.34 11.72
N SER A 629 23.33 5.41 10.94
CA SER A 629 23.70 4.39 9.95
C SER A 629 24.85 3.51 10.44
N GLU A 630 24.98 2.32 9.82
CA GLU A 630 26.13 1.43 10.03
C GLU A 630 27.47 2.16 9.77
N ALA A 631 27.54 2.94 8.69
CA ALA A 631 28.72 3.74 8.37
C ALA A 631 29.09 4.73 9.49
N ALA A 632 28.09 5.38 10.11
CA ALA A 632 28.33 6.28 11.23
C ALA A 632 28.85 5.55 12.47
N PHE A 633 28.39 4.33 12.72
CA PHE A 633 28.93 3.45 13.76
C PHE A 633 30.39 3.09 13.49
N TRP A 634 30.71 2.61 12.29
CA TRP A 634 32.08 2.24 11.94
C TRP A 634 33.04 3.43 11.99
N ASP A 635 32.65 4.59 11.45
CA ASP A 635 33.43 5.81 11.52
C ASP A 635 33.72 6.24 12.95
N LEU A 636 32.72 6.17 13.83
CA LEU A 636 32.88 6.52 15.24
C LEU A 636 33.79 5.53 15.97
N LEU A 637 33.62 4.24 15.71
CA LEU A 637 34.44 3.18 16.30
C LEU A 637 35.90 3.33 15.89
N ARG A 638 36.19 3.52 14.60
CA ARG A 638 37.55 3.77 14.10
C ARG A 638 38.19 4.99 14.76
N LYS A 639 37.44 6.09 14.92
CA LYS A 639 37.94 7.30 15.59
C LYS A 639 38.29 7.05 17.07
N ARG A 640 37.59 6.14 17.75
CA ARG A 640 37.83 5.83 19.17
C ARG A 640 39.00 4.87 19.39
N THR A 641 39.23 3.96 18.46
CA THR A 641 40.08 2.78 18.72
C THR A 641 41.28 2.67 17.78
N GLY A 642 41.28 3.42 16.67
CA GLY A 642 42.28 3.27 15.61
C GLY A 642 42.09 2.01 14.77
N MET A 643 40.94 1.32 14.89
CA MET A 643 40.62 0.13 14.10
C MET A 643 40.67 0.42 12.60
N THR A 644 41.12 -0.59 11.84
CA THR A 644 41.30 -0.54 10.38
C THR A 644 40.52 -1.66 9.69
N GLY A 645 40.48 -1.67 8.36
CA GLY A 645 39.71 -2.64 7.56
C GLY A 645 38.38 -2.07 7.05
N ASP A 646 37.83 -2.71 6.03
CA ASP A 646 36.55 -2.31 5.41
C ASP A 646 35.34 -2.80 6.23
N ASP A 647 34.24 -2.05 6.14
CA ASP A 647 33.00 -2.31 6.89
C ASP A 647 32.45 -3.73 6.63
N VAL A 648 32.56 -4.22 5.40
CA VAL A 648 32.00 -5.51 5.00
C VAL A 648 32.74 -6.66 5.67
N SER A 649 34.07 -6.65 5.64
CA SER A 649 34.91 -7.66 6.29
C SER A 649 34.72 -7.66 7.81
N LEU A 650 34.70 -6.47 8.42
CA LEU A 650 34.52 -6.33 9.87
C LEU A 650 33.12 -6.81 10.32
N ARG A 651 32.08 -6.44 9.57
CA ARG A 651 30.72 -6.94 9.80
C ARG A 651 30.65 -8.45 9.63
N HIS A 652 31.25 -9.01 8.58
CA HIS A 652 31.25 -10.45 8.35
C HIS A 652 31.89 -11.23 9.52
N GLU A 653 33.01 -10.73 10.04
CA GLU A 653 33.69 -11.33 11.19
C GLU A 653 32.80 -11.34 12.45
N ILE A 654 31.97 -10.31 12.65
CA ILE A 654 30.98 -10.26 13.74
C ILE A 654 29.79 -11.21 13.47
N LEU A 655 29.16 -11.12 12.30
CA LEU A 655 27.94 -11.86 11.99
C LEU A 655 28.15 -13.38 12.02
N THR A 656 29.29 -13.87 11.55
CA THR A 656 29.61 -15.31 11.53
C THR A 656 29.71 -15.95 12.92
N ARG A 657 29.78 -15.15 13.99
CA ARG A 657 29.86 -15.63 15.38
C ARG A 657 28.51 -15.63 16.11
N PHE A 658 27.48 -15.03 15.53
CA PHE A 658 26.10 -15.21 16.01
C PHE A 658 25.59 -16.58 15.56
N VAL A 659 25.88 -17.62 16.34
CA VAL A 659 25.41 -18.99 16.05
C VAL A 659 24.16 -19.28 16.87
N VAL A 660 23.00 -19.42 16.19
CA VAL A 660 21.72 -19.75 16.85
C VAL A 660 21.82 -21.10 17.56
N ARG A 661 21.41 -21.15 18.82
CA ARG A 661 21.40 -22.36 19.64
C ARG A 661 20.16 -23.21 19.32
N PRO A 662 20.30 -24.41 18.70
CA PRO A 662 19.14 -25.19 18.29
C PRO A 662 18.21 -25.59 19.43
N TRP A 663 18.76 -25.77 20.65
CA TRP A 663 17.98 -26.15 21.82
C TRP A 663 17.08 -25.02 22.33
N ILE A 664 17.46 -23.75 22.16
CA ILE A 664 16.60 -22.59 22.49
C ILE A 664 15.39 -22.59 21.55
N ILE A 665 15.60 -22.84 20.26
CA ILE A 665 14.49 -22.96 19.29
C ILE A 665 13.54 -24.10 19.68
N GLN A 666 14.08 -25.25 20.11
CA GLN A 666 13.25 -26.33 20.62
C GLN A 666 12.49 -25.95 21.90
N LEU A 667 13.10 -25.19 22.80
CA LEU A 667 12.45 -24.66 23.99
C LEU A 667 11.29 -23.73 23.62
N VAL A 668 11.52 -22.77 22.72
CA VAL A 668 10.50 -21.83 22.21
C VAL A 668 9.30 -22.59 21.64
N ARG A 669 9.54 -23.60 20.78
CA ARG A 669 8.47 -24.46 20.25
C ARG A 669 7.68 -25.16 21.36
N LYS A 670 8.35 -25.68 22.39
CA LYS A 670 7.69 -26.33 23.55
C LYS A 670 6.85 -25.35 24.36
N LEU A 671 7.34 -24.13 24.57
CA LEU A 671 6.61 -23.08 25.29
C LEU A 671 5.36 -22.63 24.52
N ARG A 672 5.49 -22.42 23.21
CA ARG A 672 4.34 -22.09 22.34
C ARG A 672 3.30 -23.21 22.30
N ALA A 673 3.73 -24.47 22.23
CA ALA A 673 2.84 -25.62 22.30
C ALA A 673 2.06 -25.70 23.63
N ARG A 674 2.60 -25.12 24.71
CA ARG A 674 1.92 -24.98 26.02
C ARG A 674 1.08 -23.71 26.13
N GLY A 675 0.99 -22.90 25.08
CA GLY A 675 0.15 -21.70 25.01
C GLY A 675 0.82 -20.41 25.50
N TYR A 676 2.12 -20.41 25.76
CA TYR A 676 2.87 -19.19 26.09
C TYR A 676 3.16 -18.38 24.83
N MET A 677 3.03 -17.06 24.92
CA MET A 677 3.57 -16.16 23.90
C MET A 677 5.09 -16.11 24.03
N THR A 678 5.79 -16.19 22.92
CA THR A 678 7.25 -16.11 22.90
C THR A 678 7.69 -14.93 22.04
N GLY A 679 8.73 -14.22 22.47
CA GLY A 679 9.24 -13.10 21.70
C GLY A 679 10.72 -12.86 21.87
N ILE A 680 11.30 -12.12 20.92
CA ILE A 680 12.66 -11.61 21.00
C ILE A 680 12.61 -10.20 21.58
N LEU A 681 13.44 -9.87 22.56
CA LEU A 681 13.65 -8.51 23.06
C LEU A 681 15.14 -8.22 23.08
N SER A 682 15.66 -7.54 22.05
CA SER A 682 17.09 -7.40 21.84
C SER A 682 17.54 -6.01 21.38
N ASP A 683 18.72 -5.61 21.87
CA ASP A 683 19.45 -4.44 21.39
C ASP A 683 20.27 -4.81 20.17
N GLN A 684 19.61 -4.92 19.02
CA GLN A 684 20.25 -5.29 17.76
C GLN A 684 19.92 -4.29 16.66
N THR A 685 20.84 -4.17 15.70
CA THR A 685 20.70 -3.31 14.51
C THR A 685 19.86 -4.02 13.43
N ASP A 686 19.81 -3.46 12.22
CA ASP A 686 19.35 -4.16 11.01
C ASP A 686 20.13 -5.45 10.71
N TRP A 687 21.24 -5.71 11.40
CA TRP A 687 21.96 -6.99 11.33
C TRP A 687 21.15 -8.18 11.80
N LEU A 688 20.10 -8.00 12.62
CA LEU A 688 19.23 -9.13 13.00
C LEU A 688 18.52 -9.72 11.77
N ASP A 689 18.17 -8.89 10.79
CA ASP A 689 17.49 -9.30 9.57
C ASP A 689 18.43 -10.15 8.70
N LEU A 690 19.69 -9.73 8.56
CA LEU A 690 20.73 -10.49 7.87
C LEU A 690 20.99 -11.86 8.51
N LEU A 691 20.94 -11.93 9.84
CA LEU A 691 21.12 -13.17 10.57
C LEU A 691 19.92 -14.11 10.38
N ASP A 692 18.70 -13.56 10.30
CA ASP A 692 17.49 -14.35 10.06
C ASP A 692 17.39 -14.87 8.62
N GLU A 693 17.86 -14.09 7.63
CA GLU A 693 18.00 -14.57 6.25
C GLU A 693 18.91 -15.79 6.15
N GLN A 694 19.94 -15.89 7.00
CA GLN A 694 20.90 -16.98 6.99
C GLN A 694 20.49 -18.18 7.85
N GLN A 695 19.83 -17.94 8.99
CA GLN A 695 19.60 -18.96 10.01
C GLN A 695 18.12 -19.24 10.30
N HIS A 696 17.19 -18.46 9.72
CA HIS A 696 15.73 -18.67 9.73
C HIS A 696 15.13 -18.94 11.12
N PHE A 697 15.42 -18.08 12.10
CA PHE A 697 14.98 -18.26 13.49
C PHE A 697 13.75 -17.42 13.86
N ALA A 698 13.49 -16.28 13.19
CA ALA A 698 12.46 -15.33 13.62
C ALA A 698 11.04 -15.91 13.54
N GLY A 699 10.77 -16.79 12.56
CA GLY A 699 9.48 -17.48 12.41
C GLY A 699 9.09 -18.40 13.56
N GLU A 700 10.04 -18.71 14.46
CA GLU A 700 9.80 -19.53 15.65
C GLU A 700 9.17 -18.74 16.80
N PHE A 701 9.27 -17.41 16.78
CA PHE A 701 8.77 -16.51 17.82
C PHE A 701 7.46 -15.82 17.36
N ASP A 702 6.63 -15.42 18.31
CA ASP A 702 5.37 -14.70 18.03
C ASP A 702 5.60 -13.19 17.87
N HIS A 703 6.62 -12.65 18.54
CA HIS A 703 6.95 -11.22 18.55
C HIS A 703 8.46 -10.97 18.46
N ALA A 704 8.87 -9.82 17.92
CA ALA A 704 10.26 -9.38 17.89
C ALA A 704 10.36 -7.88 18.17
N PHE A 705 10.83 -7.54 19.37
CA PHE A 705 11.09 -6.20 19.88
C PHE A 705 12.59 -5.88 19.71
N VAL A 706 12.91 -5.20 18.61
CA VAL A 706 14.29 -4.94 18.20
C VAL A 706 14.57 -3.45 18.30
N SER A 707 15.64 -3.07 19.00
CA SER A 707 15.94 -1.66 19.29
C SER A 707 16.02 -0.78 18.05
N TYR A 708 16.57 -1.30 16.94
CA TYR A 708 16.66 -0.60 15.65
C TYR A 708 15.29 -0.18 15.12
N ARG A 709 14.29 -1.04 15.29
CA ARG A 709 12.91 -0.84 14.82
C ARG A 709 12.08 0.02 15.79
N LEU A 710 12.35 -0.11 17.09
CA LEU A 710 11.63 0.58 18.16
C LEU A 710 12.16 1.99 18.45
N ALA A 711 13.32 2.34 17.90
CA ALA A 711 14.05 3.57 18.20
C ALA A 711 14.35 3.78 19.69
N LYS A 712 14.42 2.68 20.44
CA LYS A 712 14.66 2.56 21.89
C LYS A 712 15.43 1.27 22.17
N GLY A 713 16.51 1.33 22.93
CA GLY A 713 17.23 0.15 23.43
C GLY A 713 16.94 -0.13 24.89
N LYS A 714 17.48 -1.21 25.46
CA LYS A 714 17.25 -1.65 26.85
C LYS A 714 17.78 -0.68 27.90
N ARG A 715 18.54 0.34 27.48
CA ARG A 715 18.94 1.49 28.32
C ARG A 715 17.83 2.55 28.48
N ASP A 716 16.81 2.54 27.62
CA ASP A 716 15.65 3.43 27.73
C ASP A 716 14.67 2.91 28.80
N ALA A 717 14.33 3.77 29.75
CA ALA A 717 13.47 3.42 30.88
C ALA A 717 12.05 2.99 30.46
N SER A 718 11.59 3.39 29.27
CA SER A 718 10.24 3.08 28.77
C SER A 718 10.14 1.79 27.94
N LEU A 719 11.26 1.18 27.53
CA LEU A 719 11.23 0.02 26.61
C LEU A 719 10.42 -1.15 27.17
N PHE A 720 10.64 -1.50 28.44
CA PHE A 720 10.00 -2.65 29.06
C PHE A 720 8.50 -2.44 29.23
N ASP A 721 8.09 -1.24 29.64
CA ASP A 721 6.67 -0.86 29.76
C ASP A 721 5.97 -0.90 28.40
N ASP A 722 6.57 -0.31 27.36
CA ASP A 722 6.04 -0.34 26.00
C ASP A 722 5.92 -1.77 25.44
N THR A 723 6.91 -2.62 25.76
CA THR A 723 6.93 -4.03 25.33
C THR A 723 5.78 -4.80 25.96
N VAL A 724 5.59 -4.65 27.28
CA VAL A 724 4.49 -5.28 28.02
C VAL A 724 3.13 -4.77 27.54
N GLN A 725 3.01 -3.46 27.31
CA GLN A 725 1.79 -2.85 26.77
C GLN A 725 1.45 -3.38 25.37
N SER A 726 2.46 -3.56 24.51
CA SER A 726 2.29 -4.13 23.17
C SER A 726 1.78 -5.58 23.20
N LEU A 727 2.19 -6.35 24.21
CA LEU A 727 1.69 -7.71 24.45
C LEU A 727 0.28 -7.74 25.06
N GLY A 728 -0.23 -6.61 25.57
CA GLY A 728 -1.52 -6.54 26.25
C GLY A 728 -1.54 -7.31 27.57
N LEU A 729 -0.40 -7.38 28.26
CA LEU A 729 -0.22 -8.13 29.52
C LEU A 729 0.12 -7.19 30.68
N ALA A 730 -0.04 -7.66 31.92
CA ALA A 730 0.57 -7.01 33.08
C ALA A 730 2.05 -7.42 33.19
N PRO A 731 2.95 -6.55 33.69
CA PRO A 731 4.38 -6.85 33.77
C PRO A 731 4.70 -8.17 34.47
N GLN A 732 3.97 -8.50 35.54
CA GLN A 732 4.18 -9.71 36.35
C GLN A 732 3.86 -11.02 35.61
N GLN A 733 3.20 -10.92 34.45
CA GLN A 733 2.86 -12.05 33.57
C GLN A 733 3.93 -12.31 32.51
N VAL A 734 4.99 -11.51 32.46
CA VAL A 734 6.05 -11.62 31.45
C VAL A 734 7.37 -12.01 32.11
N ILE A 735 7.99 -13.08 31.59
CA ILE A 735 9.37 -13.46 31.90
C ILE A 735 10.29 -12.84 30.85
N PHE A 736 11.41 -12.25 31.27
CA PHE A 736 12.48 -11.82 30.38
C PHE A 736 13.79 -12.53 30.69
N ILE A 737 14.37 -13.15 29.67
CA ILE A 737 15.62 -13.91 29.73
C ILE A 737 16.70 -13.15 28.98
N ASP A 738 17.80 -12.81 29.67
CA ASP A 738 18.91 -12.01 29.16
C ASP A 738 20.21 -12.47 29.86
N ASP A 739 21.37 -12.33 29.22
CA ASP A 739 22.66 -12.71 29.79
C ASP A 739 23.36 -11.54 30.53
N ALA A 740 22.82 -10.32 30.42
CA ALA A 740 23.32 -9.14 31.10
C ALA A 740 22.52 -8.81 32.39
N PRO A 741 23.15 -8.85 33.58
CA PRO A 741 22.48 -8.56 34.85
C PRO A 741 21.76 -7.22 34.90
N GLY A 742 22.34 -6.18 34.29
CA GLY A 742 21.74 -4.84 34.26
C GLY A 742 20.45 -4.76 33.45
N ASN A 743 20.29 -5.58 32.41
CA ASN A 743 19.03 -5.66 31.64
C ASN A 743 17.93 -6.33 32.48
N ILE A 744 18.30 -7.39 33.21
CA ILE A 744 17.41 -8.11 34.14
C ILE A 744 16.94 -7.18 35.27
N GLU A 745 17.84 -6.43 35.89
CA GLU A 745 17.50 -5.46 36.95
C GLU A 745 16.49 -4.41 36.46
N ARG A 746 16.69 -3.86 35.25
CA ARG A 746 15.77 -2.90 34.66
C ARG A 746 14.39 -3.50 34.37
N ALA A 747 14.34 -4.70 33.78
CA ALA A 747 13.08 -5.39 33.52
C ALA A 747 12.31 -5.67 34.84
N CYS A 748 13.01 -6.14 35.87
CA CYS A 748 12.44 -6.36 37.21
C CYS A 748 11.93 -5.06 37.84
N SER A 749 12.62 -3.93 37.64
CA SER A 749 12.17 -2.63 38.15
C SER A 749 10.85 -2.15 37.53
N CYS A 750 10.54 -2.60 36.31
CA CYS A 750 9.26 -2.39 35.61
C CYS A 750 8.20 -3.44 35.99
N GLY A 751 8.49 -4.35 36.92
CA GLY A 751 7.56 -5.36 37.42
C GLY A 751 7.54 -6.67 36.62
N MET A 752 8.42 -6.85 35.64
CA MET A 752 8.60 -8.13 34.94
C MET A 752 9.33 -9.15 35.82
N ARG A 753 9.25 -10.43 35.46
CA ARG A 753 10.10 -11.47 36.07
C ARG A 753 11.36 -11.66 35.24
N GLY A 754 12.53 -11.39 35.82
CA GLY A 754 13.79 -11.57 35.13
C GLY A 754 14.47 -12.92 35.40
N LEU A 755 15.07 -13.50 34.37
CA LEU A 755 15.91 -14.70 34.44
C LEU A 755 17.27 -14.41 33.79
N LEU A 756 18.33 -14.41 34.60
CA LEU A 756 19.69 -14.27 34.09
C LEU A 756 20.14 -15.58 33.45
N TYR A 757 20.48 -15.54 32.17
CA TYR A 757 21.01 -16.69 31.45
C TYR A 757 22.50 -16.91 31.77
N THR A 758 22.84 -18.06 32.33
CA THR A 758 24.24 -18.49 32.58
C THR A 758 24.60 -19.72 31.74
N ASP A 759 23.74 -20.73 31.78
CA ASP A 759 23.90 -22.00 31.10
C ASP A 759 22.53 -22.66 30.89
N GLN A 760 22.52 -23.70 30.06
CA GLN A 760 21.29 -24.40 29.67
C GLN A 760 20.59 -25.07 30.86
N ASP A 761 21.32 -25.73 31.75
CA ASP A 761 20.73 -26.51 32.84
C ASP A 761 20.10 -25.58 33.89
N THR A 762 20.81 -24.51 34.24
CA THR A 762 20.31 -23.46 35.14
C THR A 762 19.08 -22.77 34.57
N LEU A 763 19.09 -22.38 33.28
CA LEU A 763 17.93 -21.75 32.65
C LEU A 763 16.71 -22.68 32.69
N MET A 764 16.89 -23.94 32.30
CA MET A 764 15.79 -24.91 32.26
C MET A 764 15.19 -25.15 33.64
N ALA A 765 16.03 -25.26 34.68
CA ALA A 765 15.59 -25.45 36.07
C ALA A 765 14.83 -24.22 36.61
N GLN A 766 15.37 -23.02 36.42
CA GLN A 766 14.75 -21.78 36.91
C GLN A 766 13.47 -21.46 36.14
N LEU A 767 13.47 -21.63 34.82
CA LEU A 767 12.28 -21.41 34.00
C LEU A 767 11.17 -22.40 34.37
N ALA A 768 11.49 -23.68 34.60
CA ALA A 768 10.50 -24.65 35.06
C ALA A 768 9.87 -24.23 36.40
N ALA A 769 10.69 -23.83 37.38
CA ALA A 769 10.22 -23.37 38.68
C ALA A 769 9.35 -22.10 38.64
N MET A 770 9.49 -21.26 37.61
CA MET A 770 8.66 -20.06 37.41
C MET A 770 7.35 -20.33 36.66
N LEU A 771 7.25 -21.45 35.95
CA LEU A 771 6.09 -21.84 35.15
C LEU A 771 5.17 -22.85 35.87
N GLU A 772 5.65 -23.46 36.96
CA GLU A 772 4.87 -24.21 37.96
C GLU A 772 4.19 -23.26 38.94
#